data_AF-A0A958NL47-F1
#
_entry.id   AF-A0A958NL47-F1
#
_cell.length_a   1.000
_cell.length_b   1.000
_cell.length_c   1.000
_cell.angle_alpha   90.00
_cell.angle_beta   90.00
_cell.angle_gamma   90.00
#
_symmetry.space_group_name_H-M   'P 1'
#
loop_
_entity.id
_entity.type
_entity.pdbx_description
1 polymer ?
#
loop_
_entity_poly.entity_id
_entity_poly.type
_entity_poly.pdbx_seq_one_letter_code
_entity_poly.pdbx_strand_id
1 'polypeptide(L)'
;MEAIITIIVLAILAVPVVLLVWIKVSTSNSIRDVGFKVNNLSYKIDQLRDDIVTKKVDDLVVEEEIDQRVERMLDIVPEEKEEKQEDKPEAIEQIEEVREELIDTAFPAEQSETRESSESVEEELDAVRPEKYAAFAAASPQEAKPVTLPKPPKKKRDLEKFVGENLLNKIGIGVLVLGIAYFVKYAIDNNWIGEVGRVAIGLLSGGLLSFIAHKIRKSYKAFSSVLVGGAMAVFYYTISIAFHDYHLFSQPLAFGLMVGVTAFSVLLSISYDKKELAILALVGAFSTPLMLSTGEGNYKILFTYITIVNVGMLVLAYFRKWNLVNILSLSFTILLYGSWFMVKVVNGVAPVPYRGALIFAGIFYLVFFFMHIVNNLKERTTFKHYEFGLLLGTTALFYTVGMSVFHLSGNAQYQGLFTVLLGVFNLLFAYPLYKRNNVDRSLIFLLMGMVLTFVSLAAPVQLSGNHITMFWVSEMVLLLWLGQKSGLKLVKSGAIILMVLMGISLVMDWGQIYFAYPSLKLPVIVNKGFITTAFAVLGLILFSRLLNREEEGATILGMPVPGLRSGVKMLAGALIYIMGMLEISYQVQLHLGKESLTVLSGLLWTLAFVAGLIVYAQKLQSRLLQQVLVITSLVTVMVYPVFNFLEQNVRNEVLYGQLNSFSVVVNYLNAGLVILLAVWFIRKVKQWYGFDSANYKAAVWIMSLFGIMIFSMQLNHQTIMLFYDAQLENMSFINKQTVKIGYPILWGLSSFGLMLIGMRKKQRVFRIISLSLFALVLFKLFLFDIQGASEAGKIVAFILLGVLLLVISFMYQKLKNLILEDHPDQIKNMES
;
A
#
# COMPACT_ATOMS: atom_id res chain seq x y z
N MET A 1 -5.04 32.38 3.21
CA MET A 1 -5.95 31.97 4.29
C MET A 1 -7.17 31.24 3.74
N GLU A 2 -7.95 31.87 2.86
CA GLU A 2 -9.13 31.31 2.17
C GLU A 2 -9.02 29.80 1.83
N ALA A 3 -8.10 29.43 0.92
CA ALA A 3 -7.92 28.05 0.45
C ALA A 3 -7.49 27.02 1.52
N ILE A 4 -7.04 27.47 2.71
CA ILE A 4 -6.71 26.58 3.83
C ILE A 4 -7.96 25.84 4.27
N ILE A 5 -9.04 26.59 4.52
CA ILE A 5 -10.22 26.00 5.16
C ILE A 5 -11.04 25.23 4.13
N THR A 6 -10.95 25.57 2.84
CA THR A 6 -11.35 24.69 1.73
C THR A 6 -10.78 23.28 1.90
N ILE A 7 -9.48 23.15 2.18
CA ILE A 7 -8.82 21.84 2.24
C ILE A 7 -9.01 21.18 3.62
N ILE A 8 -9.04 21.93 4.73
CA ILE A 8 -9.49 21.41 6.05
C ILE A 8 -10.86 20.75 5.90
N VAL A 9 -11.78 21.43 5.21
CA VAL A 9 -13.17 21.01 5.14
C VAL A 9 -13.39 19.97 4.05
N LEU A 10 -12.61 19.95 2.96
CA LEU A 10 -12.56 18.80 2.06
C LEU A 10 -12.01 17.56 2.76
N ALA A 11 -11.05 17.70 3.69
CA ALA A 11 -10.62 16.59 4.53
C ALA A 11 -11.74 16.14 5.50
N ILE A 12 -12.45 17.07 6.15
CA ILE A 12 -13.64 16.75 6.97
C ILE A 12 -14.75 16.12 6.13
N LEU A 13 -14.90 16.45 4.85
CA LEU A 13 -15.84 15.82 3.91
C LEU A 13 -15.35 14.46 3.37
N ALA A 14 -14.03 14.21 3.38
CA ALA A 14 -13.47 12.89 3.17
C ALA A 14 -13.64 11.99 4.41
N VAL A 15 -13.82 12.54 5.61
CA VAL A 15 -14.05 11.72 6.82
C VAL A 15 -15.38 10.95 6.78
N PRO A 16 -16.51 11.43 6.23
CA PRO A 16 -17.64 10.58 5.85
C PRO A 16 -17.27 9.39 4.96
N VAL A 17 -16.31 9.53 4.04
CA VAL A 17 -15.82 8.39 3.22
C VAL A 17 -14.96 7.45 4.08
N VAL A 18 -14.11 7.99 4.97
CA VAL A 18 -13.34 7.18 5.94
C VAL A 18 -14.26 6.48 6.95
N LEU A 19 -15.37 7.11 7.36
CA LEU A 19 -16.41 6.54 8.22
C LEU A 19 -17.22 5.48 7.46
N LEU A 20 -17.54 5.66 6.18
CA LEU A 20 -18.16 4.61 5.36
C LEU A 20 -17.21 3.43 5.12
N VAL A 21 -15.90 3.68 4.96
CA VAL A 21 -14.88 2.63 4.91
C VAL A 21 -14.73 1.95 6.27
N TRP A 22 -14.71 2.70 7.37
CA TRP A 22 -14.61 2.16 8.72
C TRP A 22 -15.85 1.38 9.13
N ILE A 23 -17.06 1.84 8.79
CA ILE A 23 -18.31 1.08 8.90
C ILE A 23 -18.20 -0.19 8.03
N LYS A 24 -17.75 -0.10 6.77
CA LYS A 24 -17.56 -1.29 5.92
C LYS A 24 -16.56 -2.28 6.54
N VAL A 25 -15.51 -1.82 7.22
CA VAL A 25 -14.53 -2.66 7.93
C VAL A 25 -15.09 -3.22 9.24
N SER A 26 -15.86 -2.45 10.01
CA SER A 26 -16.51 -2.90 11.26
C SER A 26 -17.58 -3.94 10.96
N THR A 27 -18.43 -3.68 9.96
CA THR A 27 -19.39 -4.65 9.42
C THR A 27 -18.67 -5.86 8.82
N SER A 28 -17.51 -5.69 8.15
CA SER A 28 -16.70 -6.83 7.68
C SER A 28 -16.14 -7.67 8.82
N ASN A 29 -15.74 -7.06 9.95
CA ASN A 29 -15.28 -7.77 11.14
C ASN A 29 -16.44 -8.50 11.83
N SER A 30 -17.60 -7.85 11.95
CA SER A 30 -18.84 -8.47 12.46
C SER A 30 -19.32 -9.62 11.57
N ILE A 31 -19.24 -9.50 10.24
CA ILE A 31 -19.52 -10.59 9.29
C ILE A 31 -18.51 -11.73 9.48
N ARG A 32 -17.23 -11.43 9.75
CA ARG A 32 -16.22 -12.45 10.06
C ARG A 32 -16.54 -13.18 11.37
N ASP A 33 -16.95 -12.46 12.40
CA ASP A 33 -17.29 -13.03 13.71
C ASP A 33 -18.60 -13.86 13.66
N VAL A 34 -19.60 -13.42 12.88
CA VAL A 34 -20.77 -14.23 12.52
C VAL A 34 -20.35 -15.46 11.72
N GLY A 35 -19.45 -15.33 10.74
CA GLY A 35 -18.90 -16.46 9.98
C GLY A 35 -18.17 -17.48 10.86
N PHE A 36 -17.38 -17.04 11.84
CA PHE A 36 -16.77 -17.92 12.84
C PHE A 36 -17.82 -18.63 13.70
N LYS A 37 -18.88 -17.92 14.12
CA LYS A 37 -19.99 -18.50 14.91
C LYS A 37 -20.81 -19.50 14.09
N VAL A 38 -21.08 -19.23 12.82
CA VAL A 38 -21.77 -20.13 11.88
C VAL A 38 -20.92 -21.36 11.59
N ASN A 39 -19.62 -21.22 11.32
CA ASN A 39 -18.73 -22.37 11.12
C ASN A 39 -18.59 -23.23 12.38
N ASN A 40 -18.55 -22.63 13.58
CA ASN A 40 -18.57 -23.35 14.86
C ASN A 40 -19.92 -24.05 15.10
N LEU A 41 -21.02 -23.49 14.60
CA LEU A 41 -22.34 -24.14 14.64
C LEU A 41 -22.40 -25.33 13.67
N SER A 42 -21.90 -25.17 12.43
CA SER A 42 -21.77 -26.27 11.46
C SER A 42 -20.93 -27.40 12.06
N TYR A 43 -19.72 -27.10 12.52
CA TYR A 43 -18.82 -28.09 13.13
C TYR A 43 -19.49 -28.88 14.26
N LYS A 44 -20.33 -28.24 15.09
CA LYS A 44 -21.11 -28.94 16.13
C LYS A 44 -22.27 -29.77 15.58
N ILE A 45 -22.92 -29.33 14.51
CA ILE A 45 -23.96 -30.10 13.81
C ILE A 45 -23.33 -31.32 13.10
N ASP A 46 -22.16 -31.14 12.49
CA ASP A 46 -21.38 -32.19 11.85
C ASP A 46 -20.87 -33.20 12.90
N GLN A 47 -20.32 -32.76 14.04
CA GLN A 47 -20.01 -33.64 15.18
C GLN A 47 -21.23 -34.42 15.69
N LEU A 48 -22.36 -33.74 15.95
CA LEU A 48 -23.59 -34.40 16.41
C LEU A 48 -24.13 -35.40 15.37
N ARG A 49 -23.90 -35.16 14.09
CA ARG A 49 -24.27 -36.08 13.00
C ARG A 49 -23.35 -37.31 13.01
N ASP A 50 -22.05 -37.13 13.15
CA ASP A 50 -21.08 -38.23 13.22
C ASP A 50 -21.26 -39.06 14.51
N ASP A 51 -21.58 -38.43 15.65
CA ASP A 51 -21.97 -39.10 16.90
C ASP A 51 -23.25 -39.94 16.73
N ILE A 52 -24.26 -39.43 16.00
CA ILE A 52 -25.49 -40.17 15.70
C ILE A 52 -25.23 -41.33 14.72
N VAL A 53 -24.35 -41.14 13.73
CA VAL A 53 -24.01 -42.19 12.76
C VAL A 53 -23.17 -43.30 13.40
N THR A 54 -22.14 -42.95 14.17
CA THR A 54 -21.31 -43.93 14.90
C THR A 54 -22.16 -44.72 15.91
N LYS A 55 -22.95 -44.04 16.75
CA LYS A 55 -23.84 -44.74 17.68
C LYS A 55 -24.81 -45.68 16.97
N LYS A 56 -25.37 -45.30 15.82
CA LYS A 56 -26.27 -46.17 15.05
C LYS A 56 -25.54 -47.37 14.40
N VAL A 57 -24.24 -47.27 14.14
CA VAL A 57 -23.41 -48.41 13.72
C VAL A 57 -23.09 -49.30 14.92
N ASP A 58 -22.75 -48.74 16.08
CA ASP A 58 -22.52 -49.50 17.31
C ASP A 58 -23.80 -50.28 17.73
N ASP A 59 -24.97 -49.64 17.70
CA ASP A 59 -26.25 -50.27 18.01
C ASP A 59 -26.52 -51.49 17.08
N LEU A 60 -26.18 -51.39 15.78
CA LEU A 60 -26.34 -52.48 14.79
C LEU A 60 -25.31 -53.61 14.97
N VAL A 61 -24.05 -53.28 15.28
CA VAL A 61 -22.99 -54.28 15.54
C VAL A 61 -23.28 -55.06 16.82
N VAL A 62 -23.88 -54.41 17.83
CA VAL A 62 -24.37 -55.07 19.05
C VAL A 62 -25.55 -56.01 18.74
N GLU A 63 -26.46 -55.62 17.84
CA GLU A 63 -27.57 -56.47 17.40
C GLU A 63 -27.03 -57.74 16.69
N GLU A 64 -26.05 -57.59 15.79
CA GLU A 64 -25.40 -58.72 15.08
C GLU A 64 -24.55 -59.62 16.01
N GLU A 65 -23.83 -59.07 17.00
CA GLU A 65 -23.16 -59.88 18.03
C GLU A 65 -24.15 -60.62 18.94
N ILE A 66 -25.31 -60.03 19.23
CA ILE A 66 -26.37 -60.66 20.03
C ILE A 66 -27.00 -61.84 19.26
N ASP A 67 -27.38 -61.66 18.00
CA ASP A 67 -27.95 -62.75 17.19
C ASP A 67 -26.96 -63.91 17.04
N GLN A 68 -25.69 -63.61 16.71
CA GLN A 68 -24.63 -64.62 16.70
C GLN A 68 -24.33 -65.23 18.07
N ARG A 69 -24.82 -64.65 19.19
CA ARG A 69 -24.71 -65.25 20.53
C ARG A 69 -25.93 -66.11 20.87
N VAL A 70 -27.12 -65.68 20.46
CA VAL A 70 -28.40 -66.37 20.64
C VAL A 70 -28.44 -67.65 19.80
N GLU A 71 -28.01 -67.61 18.54
CA GLU A 71 -27.96 -68.80 17.67
C GLU A 71 -27.04 -69.89 18.25
N ARG A 72 -25.87 -69.51 18.79
CA ARG A 72 -24.96 -70.40 19.56
C ARG A 72 -25.48 -70.83 20.94
N MET A 73 -26.64 -70.37 21.38
CA MET A 73 -27.33 -70.85 22.59
C MET A 73 -28.56 -71.72 22.27
N LEU A 74 -29.16 -71.58 21.08
CA LEU A 74 -30.35 -72.32 20.66
C LEU A 74 -30.07 -73.79 20.28
N ASP A 75 -28.81 -74.15 19.95
CA ASP A 75 -28.37 -75.54 19.76
C ASP A 75 -28.49 -76.43 21.02
N ILE A 76 -28.84 -75.87 22.19
CA ILE A 76 -28.84 -76.59 23.48
C ILE A 76 -30.10 -76.30 24.33
N VAL A 77 -31.29 -76.74 23.89
CA VAL A 77 -32.35 -77.36 24.73
C VAL A 77 -33.51 -77.88 23.84
N PRO A 78 -34.24 -78.96 24.20
CA PRO A 78 -35.23 -79.59 23.32
C PRO A 78 -36.59 -78.87 23.25
N GLU A 79 -37.35 -79.13 22.17
CA GLU A 79 -38.76 -78.74 22.04
C GLU A 79 -39.66 -79.40 23.10
N GLU A 80 -40.67 -78.66 23.56
CA GLU A 80 -41.92 -79.24 24.08
C GLU A 80 -43.11 -78.60 23.34
N LYS A 81 -44.14 -79.39 23.04
CA LYS A 81 -45.16 -79.08 22.03
C LYS A 81 -46.49 -78.65 22.65
N GLU A 82 -47.18 -77.72 21.99
CA GLU A 82 -48.65 -77.76 21.88
C GLU A 82 -49.08 -77.71 20.40
N GLU A 83 -50.31 -78.13 20.14
CA GLU A 83 -50.71 -78.78 18.88
C GLU A 83 -52.15 -78.39 18.49
N LYS A 84 -52.51 -78.60 17.20
CA LYS A 84 -53.88 -78.55 16.60
C LYS A 84 -54.39 -77.16 16.21
N GLN A 85 -55.16 -76.99 15.13
CA GLN A 85 -55.54 -77.88 14.01
C GLN A 85 -55.80 -76.92 12.82
N GLU A 86 -55.07 -76.96 11.71
CA GLU A 86 -55.18 -77.88 10.56
C GLU A 86 -56.59 -77.99 9.96
N ASP A 87 -56.73 -77.44 8.74
CA ASP A 87 -57.68 -77.86 7.70
C ASP A 87 -57.01 -77.70 6.30
N LYS A 88 -57.43 -78.50 5.31
CA LYS A 88 -56.75 -78.79 4.01
C LYS A 88 -57.74 -79.47 3.04
N PRO A 89 -57.41 -79.81 1.77
CA PRO A 89 -56.29 -79.40 0.89
C PRO A 89 -56.85 -78.46 -0.24
N GLU A 90 -56.39 -78.27 -1.49
CA GLU A 90 -55.64 -79.00 -2.56
C GLU A 90 -54.91 -77.95 -3.44
N ALA A 91 -53.60 -78.08 -3.75
CA ALA A 91 -52.94 -78.92 -4.77
C ALA A 91 -53.06 -78.41 -6.23
N ILE A 92 -51.93 -78.08 -6.87
CA ILE A 92 -51.53 -78.45 -8.24
C ILE A 92 -50.10 -77.94 -8.57
N GLU A 93 -49.46 -78.73 -9.40
CA GLU A 93 -48.06 -78.88 -9.84
C GLU A 93 -47.62 -77.90 -10.96
N GLN A 94 -46.39 -78.10 -11.46
CA GLN A 94 -45.78 -77.60 -12.74
C GLN A 94 -45.31 -76.13 -12.76
N ILE A 95 -44.14 -75.72 -13.29
CA ILE A 95 -43.16 -76.16 -14.34
C ILE A 95 -43.26 -75.32 -15.64
N GLU A 96 -42.09 -75.08 -16.26
CA GLU A 96 -41.81 -74.32 -17.50
C GLU A 96 -42.08 -72.80 -17.44
N GLU A 97 -41.52 -71.91 -18.27
CA GLU A 97 -40.26 -71.74 -19.05
C GLU A 97 -40.54 -70.50 -19.96
N VAL A 98 -39.59 -70.11 -20.84
CA VAL A 98 -39.75 -69.20 -22.01
C VAL A 98 -39.59 -67.68 -21.72
N ARG A 99 -38.72 -66.90 -22.40
CA ARG A 99 -37.53 -67.21 -23.25
C ARG A 99 -36.78 -65.91 -23.62
N GLU A 100 -35.43 -65.90 -23.53
CA GLU A 100 -34.45 -65.08 -24.33
C GLU A 100 -34.56 -63.52 -24.33
N GLU A 101 -33.63 -62.68 -24.83
CA GLU A 101 -32.26 -62.70 -25.45
C GLU A 101 -31.67 -61.27 -25.21
N LEU A 102 -30.39 -60.85 -25.17
CA LEU A 102 -28.98 -61.33 -25.27
C LEU A 102 -28.17 -60.54 -24.15
N ILE A 103 -26.89 -60.71 -23.76
CA ILE A 103 -25.58 -61.01 -24.40
C ILE A 103 -25.03 -59.81 -25.25
N ASP A 104 -23.86 -59.21 -25.02
CA ASP A 104 -22.86 -59.38 -23.94
C ASP A 104 -21.87 -58.18 -23.79
N THR A 105 -20.96 -58.30 -22.82
CA THR A 105 -19.61 -57.70 -22.64
C THR A 105 -19.25 -56.29 -23.15
N ALA A 106 -18.77 -55.52 -22.17
CA ALA A 106 -17.98 -54.31 -22.28
C ALA A 106 -16.56 -54.44 -22.90
N PHE A 107 -15.99 -53.27 -23.24
CA PHE A 107 -14.55 -52.95 -23.45
C PHE A 107 -13.85 -53.47 -24.73
N PRO A 108 -12.73 -52.84 -25.19
CA PRO A 108 -12.42 -51.39 -25.21
C PRO A 108 -11.70 -50.90 -26.51
N ALA A 109 -11.29 -49.62 -26.51
CA ALA A 109 -10.11 -49.03 -27.20
C ALA A 109 -10.24 -48.32 -28.59
N GLU A 110 -9.50 -47.21 -28.65
CA GLU A 110 -8.84 -46.43 -29.73
C GLU A 110 -9.35 -46.29 -31.20
N GLN A 111 -9.28 -45.02 -31.64
CA GLN A 111 -8.91 -44.48 -32.97
C GLN A 111 -9.73 -44.84 -34.23
N SER A 112 -10.17 -43.81 -34.97
CA SER A 112 -10.48 -43.90 -36.40
C SER A 112 -10.35 -42.55 -37.13
N GLU A 113 -10.08 -42.63 -38.44
CA GLU A 113 -9.88 -41.53 -39.39
C GLU A 113 -10.32 -42.07 -40.79
N THR A 114 -10.63 -41.30 -41.84
CA THR A 114 -10.48 -39.86 -42.19
C THR A 114 -11.59 -39.49 -43.21
N ARG A 115 -11.52 -38.29 -43.85
CA ARG A 115 -12.04 -37.96 -45.22
C ARG A 115 -13.58 -37.80 -45.36
N GLU A 116 -14.15 -37.18 -46.40
CA GLU A 116 -13.71 -36.37 -47.58
C GLU A 116 -14.91 -35.47 -48.01
N SER A 117 -14.91 -34.55 -49.00
CA SER A 117 -13.95 -34.05 -50.02
C SER A 117 -14.40 -32.64 -50.52
N SER A 118 -13.62 -32.05 -51.46
CA SER A 118 -14.02 -31.16 -52.60
C SER A 118 -14.74 -29.80 -52.40
N GLU A 119 -14.76 -28.86 -53.37
CA GLU A 119 -13.83 -28.41 -54.43
C GLU A 119 -14.45 -27.20 -55.20
N SER A 120 -13.66 -26.20 -55.66
CA SER A 120 -14.00 -25.30 -56.79
C SER A 120 -12.82 -24.41 -57.23
N VAL A 121 -12.76 -24.03 -58.51
CA VAL A 121 -11.62 -23.40 -59.23
C VAL A 121 -12.03 -22.05 -59.87
N GLU A 122 -11.11 -21.12 -60.13
CA GLU A 122 -11.04 -20.27 -61.36
C GLU A 122 -9.77 -19.36 -61.43
N GLU A 123 -9.64 -18.53 -62.48
CA GLU A 123 -8.43 -18.47 -63.33
C GLU A 123 -7.69 -17.09 -63.46
N GLU A 124 -6.80 -16.96 -64.46
CA GLU A 124 -5.78 -15.90 -64.68
C GLU A 124 -6.28 -14.47 -64.98
N LEU A 125 -5.38 -13.47 -64.85
CA LEU A 125 -4.99 -12.57 -65.98
C LEU A 125 -3.77 -11.65 -65.65
N ASP A 126 -3.19 -11.02 -66.68
CA ASP A 126 -1.79 -10.54 -66.69
C ASP A 126 -1.57 -9.03 -66.99
N ALA A 127 -0.42 -8.52 -66.52
CA ALA A 127 0.39 -7.41 -67.03
C ALA A 127 -0.08 -5.92 -66.99
N VAL A 128 0.92 -5.07 -67.30
CA VAL A 128 0.88 -3.65 -67.76
C VAL A 128 1.02 -2.50 -66.72
N ARG A 129 1.70 -1.44 -67.17
CA ARG A 129 2.23 -0.21 -66.56
C ARG A 129 2.03 0.94 -67.59
N PRO A 130 2.25 2.27 -67.37
CA PRO A 130 2.74 2.98 -66.17
C PRO A 130 2.12 4.41 -65.93
N GLU A 131 2.80 5.19 -65.07
CA GLU A 131 3.02 6.67 -65.11
C GLU A 131 2.02 7.74 -64.58
N LYS A 132 2.61 8.65 -63.78
CA LYS A 132 2.30 10.10 -63.54
C LYS A 132 0.93 10.43 -62.89
N TYR A 133 0.76 11.49 -62.09
CA TYR A 133 1.55 12.73 -61.91
C TYR A 133 1.95 13.02 -60.45
N ALA A 134 2.78 14.05 -60.24
CA ALA A 134 3.10 14.65 -58.94
C ALA A 134 3.27 16.18 -59.08
N ALA A 135 2.93 16.99 -58.07
CA ALA A 135 3.49 18.34 -57.84
C ALA A 135 3.09 18.97 -56.48
N PHE A 136 3.89 19.98 -56.09
CA PHE A 136 3.84 20.91 -54.94
C PHE A 136 4.60 20.47 -53.68
N ALA A 137 5.94 20.55 -53.61
CA ALA A 137 6.94 21.54 -54.07
C ALA A 137 7.20 22.71 -53.09
N ALA A 138 8.44 22.75 -52.60
CA ALA A 138 9.14 23.92 -52.06
C ALA A 138 10.54 23.94 -52.74
N ALA A 139 11.06 25.11 -53.09
CA ALA A 139 12.09 25.23 -54.13
C ALA A 139 13.32 26.08 -53.74
N SER A 140 14.30 26.09 -54.66
CA SER A 140 15.50 26.95 -54.73
C SER A 140 16.80 26.34 -54.15
N PRO A 141 17.98 26.56 -54.79
CA PRO A 141 18.22 26.63 -56.24
C PRO A 141 19.26 25.58 -56.70
N GLN A 142 19.47 25.47 -58.02
CA GLN A 142 20.42 24.52 -58.62
C GLN A 142 21.85 25.08 -58.70
N GLU A 143 22.83 24.19 -58.55
CA GLU A 143 24.14 24.30 -59.20
C GLU A 143 24.44 22.95 -59.90
N ALA A 144 25.17 22.98 -61.03
CA ALA A 144 25.19 21.87 -61.99
C ALA A 144 26.04 20.67 -61.53
N LYS A 145 25.56 19.44 -61.81
CA LYS A 145 26.32 18.19 -61.55
C LYS A 145 26.95 17.62 -62.83
N PRO A 146 28.16 17.03 -62.77
CA PRO A 146 28.83 16.45 -63.93
C PRO A 146 28.12 15.19 -64.48
N VAL A 147 28.40 14.88 -65.74
CA VAL A 147 27.97 13.64 -66.42
C VAL A 147 28.56 12.41 -65.72
N THR A 148 27.70 11.48 -65.30
CA THR A 148 28.14 10.20 -64.73
C THR A 148 28.31 9.13 -65.81
N LEU A 149 29.52 8.57 -65.90
CA LEU A 149 29.81 7.39 -66.74
C LEU A 149 29.00 6.15 -66.30
N PRO A 150 28.83 5.14 -67.18
CA PRO A 150 28.09 3.92 -66.85
C PRO A 150 28.71 3.16 -65.67
N LYS A 151 27.86 2.66 -64.76
CA LYS A 151 28.32 1.77 -63.68
C LYS A 151 28.54 0.36 -64.23
N PRO A 152 29.62 -0.34 -63.84
CA PRO A 152 29.83 -1.73 -64.24
C PRO A 152 28.74 -2.65 -63.65
N PRO A 153 28.45 -3.80 -64.29
CA PRO A 153 27.41 -4.72 -63.83
C PRO A 153 27.74 -5.28 -62.44
N LYS A 154 26.72 -5.43 -61.59
CA LYS A 154 26.85 -6.09 -60.29
C LYS A 154 27.19 -7.57 -60.50
N LYS A 155 28.44 -7.93 -60.21
CA LYS A 155 28.89 -9.34 -60.14
C LYS A 155 27.97 -10.11 -59.17
N LYS A 156 27.57 -11.34 -59.52
CA LYS A 156 26.86 -12.22 -58.58
C LYS A 156 27.73 -12.39 -57.32
N ARG A 157 27.06 -12.52 -56.16
CA ARG A 157 27.72 -12.61 -54.85
C ARG A 157 27.98 -14.08 -54.54
N ASP A 158 29.24 -14.49 -54.62
CA ASP A 158 29.67 -15.89 -54.51
C ASP A 158 29.36 -16.46 -53.10
N LEU A 159 28.21 -17.11 -52.95
CA LEU A 159 27.78 -17.74 -51.70
C LEU A 159 28.69 -18.91 -51.32
N GLU A 160 29.18 -19.67 -52.31
CA GLU A 160 30.26 -20.67 -52.16
C GLU A 160 31.44 -20.11 -51.37
N LYS A 161 31.88 -18.89 -51.70
CA LYS A 161 33.08 -18.30 -51.10
C LYS A 161 32.86 -17.92 -49.63
N PHE A 162 31.64 -17.52 -49.26
CA PHE A 162 31.29 -17.23 -47.86
C PHE A 162 31.16 -18.50 -47.00
N VAL A 163 30.57 -19.56 -47.55
CA VAL A 163 30.44 -20.86 -46.88
C VAL A 163 31.81 -21.55 -46.75
N GLY A 164 32.60 -21.58 -47.83
CA GLY A 164 33.93 -22.19 -47.86
C GLY A 164 34.96 -21.49 -46.97
N GLU A 165 35.30 -20.23 -47.26
CA GLU A 165 36.48 -19.59 -46.64
C GLU A 165 36.27 -19.18 -45.17
N ASN A 166 35.02 -18.90 -44.76
CA ASN A 166 34.75 -18.16 -43.51
C ASN A 166 33.79 -18.86 -42.54
N LEU A 167 33.04 -19.88 -42.98
CA LEU A 167 32.27 -20.78 -42.11
C LEU A 167 33.06 -22.08 -41.87
N LEU A 168 33.45 -22.78 -42.94
CA LEU A 168 34.17 -24.05 -42.84
C LEU A 168 35.50 -23.92 -42.08
N ASN A 169 36.24 -22.83 -42.29
CA ASN A 169 37.50 -22.56 -41.58
C ASN A 169 37.29 -22.33 -40.06
N LYS A 170 36.17 -21.69 -39.66
CA LYS A 170 35.85 -21.51 -38.23
C LYS A 170 35.38 -22.81 -37.58
N ILE A 171 34.61 -23.62 -38.30
CA ILE A 171 34.22 -24.96 -37.87
C ILE A 171 35.47 -25.84 -37.74
N GLY A 172 36.38 -25.82 -38.71
CA GLY A 172 37.65 -26.53 -38.69
C GLY A 172 38.55 -26.14 -37.52
N ILE A 173 38.71 -24.83 -37.26
CA ILE A 173 39.42 -24.35 -36.06
C ILE A 173 38.70 -24.79 -34.78
N GLY A 174 37.37 -24.76 -34.73
CA GLY A 174 36.58 -25.25 -33.60
C GLY A 174 36.79 -26.75 -33.33
N VAL A 175 36.73 -27.58 -34.36
CA VAL A 175 36.99 -29.03 -34.31
C VAL A 175 38.44 -29.32 -33.94
N LEU A 176 39.41 -28.55 -34.45
CA LEU A 176 40.82 -28.69 -34.08
C LEU A 176 41.07 -28.31 -32.61
N VAL A 177 40.47 -27.21 -32.13
CA VAL A 177 40.55 -26.79 -30.72
C VAL A 177 39.88 -27.81 -29.81
N LEU A 178 38.73 -28.37 -30.19
CA LEU A 178 38.10 -29.47 -29.47
C LEU A 178 38.97 -30.74 -29.50
N GLY A 179 39.56 -31.09 -30.64
CA GLY A 179 40.47 -32.24 -30.76
C GLY A 179 41.72 -32.10 -29.90
N ILE A 180 42.32 -30.91 -29.84
CA ILE A 180 43.45 -30.60 -28.95
C ILE A 180 42.99 -30.63 -27.49
N ALA A 181 41.81 -30.09 -27.16
CA ALA A 181 41.26 -30.15 -25.80
C ALA A 181 40.98 -31.60 -25.35
N TYR A 182 40.43 -32.45 -26.23
CA TYR A 182 40.23 -33.87 -25.98
C TYR A 182 41.53 -34.65 -25.90
N PHE A 183 42.55 -34.33 -26.71
CA PHE A 183 43.88 -34.96 -26.62
C PHE A 183 44.61 -34.56 -25.32
N VAL A 184 44.58 -33.28 -24.96
CA VAL A 184 45.12 -32.79 -23.68
C VAL A 184 44.37 -33.42 -22.51
N LYS A 185 43.04 -33.52 -22.58
CA LYS A 185 42.25 -34.25 -21.59
C LYS A 185 42.65 -35.72 -21.54
N TYR A 186 42.78 -36.41 -22.67
CA TYR A 186 43.19 -37.82 -22.72
C TYR A 186 44.59 -38.06 -22.12
N ALA A 187 45.55 -37.16 -22.36
CA ALA A 187 46.88 -37.21 -21.75
C ALA A 187 46.88 -36.87 -20.24
N ILE A 188 45.86 -36.13 -19.77
CA ILE A 188 45.58 -35.86 -18.35
C ILE A 188 44.94 -37.09 -17.70
N ASP A 189 43.86 -37.62 -18.28
CA ASP A 189 43.10 -38.77 -17.81
C ASP A 189 43.97 -40.05 -17.76
N ASN A 190 44.93 -40.21 -18.69
CA ASN A 190 45.92 -41.31 -18.69
C ASN A 190 47.23 -41.00 -17.94
N ASN A 191 47.29 -39.89 -17.19
CA ASN A 191 48.46 -39.46 -16.39
C ASN A 191 49.80 -39.31 -17.14
N TRP A 192 49.80 -39.16 -18.47
CA TRP A 192 51.01 -38.90 -19.26
C TRP A 192 51.70 -37.58 -18.88
N ILE A 193 50.91 -36.61 -18.42
CA ILE A 193 51.40 -35.42 -17.72
C ILE A 193 50.91 -35.51 -16.28
N GLY A 194 51.82 -35.71 -15.32
CA GLY A 194 51.49 -35.71 -13.89
C GLY A 194 51.04 -34.33 -13.40
N GLU A 195 50.33 -34.29 -12.27
CA GLU A 195 49.65 -33.10 -11.73
C GLU A 195 50.58 -31.89 -11.57
N VAL A 196 51.77 -32.09 -10.99
CA VAL A 196 52.82 -31.07 -10.87
C VAL A 196 53.22 -30.50 -12.23
N GLY A 197 53.27 -31.33 -13.27
CA GLY A 197 53.54 -30.92 -14.64
C GLY A 197 52.41 -30.07 -15.24
N ARG A 198 51.15 -30.42 -14.97
CA ARG A 198 49.97 -29.63 -15.38
C ARG A 198 50.01 -28.23 -14.74
N VAL A 199 50.30 -28.16 -13.45
CA VAL A 199 50.46 -26.90 -12.71
C VAL A 199 51.65 -26.08 -13.23
N ALA A 200 52.80 -26.71 -13.49
CA ALA A 200 53.96 -26.04 -14.06
C ALA A 200 53.66 -25.45 -15.46
N ILE A 201 52.96 -26.19 -16.33
CA ILE A 201 52.54 -25.71 -17.66
C ILE A 201 51.56 -24.53 -17.53
N GLY A 202 50.61 -24.58 -16.58
CA GLY A 202 49.71 -23.46 -16.28
C GLY A 202 50.45 -22.19 -15.84
N LEU A 203 51.38 -22.32 -14.88
CA LEU A 203 52.19 -21.18 -14.40
C LEU A 203 53.14 -20.65 -15.49
N LEU A 204 53.78 -21.51 -16.28
CA LEU A 204 54.66 -21.11 -17.38
C LEU A 204 53.90 -20.42 -18.52
N SER A 205 52.71 -20.91 -18.88
CA SER A 205 51.88 -20.28 -19.91
C SER A 205 51.32 -18.92 -19.46
N GLY A 206 50.87 -18.79 -18.21
CA GLY A 206 50.52 -17.50 -17.60
C GLY A 206 51.70 -16.53 -17.58
N GLY A 207 52.89 -17.00 -17.20
CA GLY A 207 54.13 -16.22 -17.23
C GLY A 207 54.49 -15.73 -18.64
N LEU A 208 54.41 -16.61 -19.65
CA LEU A 208 54.66 -16.31 -21.05
C LEU A 208 53.66 -15.29 -21.60
N LEU A 209 52.37 -15.44 -21.32
CA LEU A 209 51.32 -14.47 -21.68
C LEU A 209 51.62 -13.09 -21.09
N SER A 210 51.97 -13.03 -19.80
CA SER A 210 52.34 -11.78 -19.12
C SER A 210 53.61 -11.14 -19.69
N PHE A 211 54.63 -11.94 -20.04
CA PHE A 211 55.86 -11.47 -20.67
C PHE A 211 55.63 -10.91 -22.09
N ILE A 212 54.87 -11.63 -22.93
CA ILE A 212 54.48 -11.16 -24.27
C ILE A 212 53.67 -9.87 -24.14
N ALA A 213 52.70 -9.82 -23.23
CA ALA A 213 51.91 -8.63 -22.96
C ALA A 213 52.78 -7.42 -22.55
N HIS A 214 53.80 -7.64 -21.73
CA HIS A 214 54.76 -6.60 -21.35
C HIS A 214 55.63 -6.13 -22.52
N LYS A 215 56.09 -7.05 -23.39
CA LYS A 215 56.90 -6.72 -24.57
C LYS A 215 56.12 -5.85 -25.57
N ILE A 216 54.84 -6.14 -25.80
CA ILE A 216 53.99 -5.42 -26.77
C ILE A 216 53.29 -4.16 -26.22
N ARG A 217 53.43 -3.85 -24.91
CA ARG A 217 52.66 -2.79 -24.22
C ARG A 217 52.83 -1.39 -24.79
N LYS A 218 53.96 -1.10 -25.45
CA LYS A 218 54.21 0.21 -26.10
C LYS A 218 53.35 0.37 -27.37
N SER A 219 53.25 -0.67 -28.19
CA SER A 219 52.59 -0.63 -29.50
C SER A 219 51.09 -0.94 -29.44
N TYR A 220 50.67 -1.87 -28.57
CA TYR A 220 49.30 -2.40 -28.54
C TYR A 220 48.68 -2.37 -27.13
N LYS A 221 48.60 -1.18 -26.52
CA LYS A 221 48.14 -0.97 -25.12
C LYS A 221 46.85 -1.72 -24.74
N ALA A 222 45.82 -1.70 -25.60
CA ALA A 222 44.55 -2.35 -25.33
C ALA A 222 44.66 -3.89 -25.32
N PHE A 223 45.22 -4.47 -26.39
CA PHE A 223 45.44 -5.92 -26.52
C PHE A 223 46.39 -6.45 -25.44
N SER A 224 47.48 -5.72 -25.14
CA SER A 224 48.37 -5.97 -24.01
C SER A 224 47.62 -6.05 -22.67
N SER A 225 46.62 -5.18 -22.44
CA SER A 225 45.82 -5.21 -21.21
C SER A 225 44.93 -6.46 -21.12
N VAL A 226 44.32 -6.88 -22.24
CA VAL A 226 43.54 -8.13 -22.30
C VAL A 226 44.46 -9.35 -22.05
N LEU A 227 45.67 -9.33 -22.60
CA LEU A 227 46.62 -10.43 -22.49
C LEU A 227 47.21 -10.57 -21.07
N VAL A 228 47.47 -9.47 -20.36
CA VAL A 228 47.73 -9.49 -18.91
C VAL A 228 46.52 -10.05 -18.16
N GLY A 229 45.30 -9.63 -18.51
CA GLY A 229 44.07 -10.16 -17.92
C GLY A 229 43.95 -11.69 -18.02
N GLY A 230 44.21 -12.24 -19.22
CA GLY A 230 44.27 -13.67 -19.46
C GLY A 230 45.36 -14.38 -18.65
N ALA A 231 46.56 -13.80 -18.54
CA ALA A 231 47.64 -14.34 -17.71
C ALA A 231 47.21 -14.47 -16.22
N MET A 232 46.53 -13.46 -15.67
CA MET A 232 46.06 -13.52 -14.28
C MET A 232 44.95 -14.54 -14.09
N ALA A 233 44.02 -14.66 -15.04
CA ALA A 233 42.99 -15.70 -15.02
C ALA A 233 43.62 -17.12 -15.04
N VAL A 234 44.65 -17.34 -15.87
CA VAL A 234 45.42 -18.59 -15.89
C VAL A 234 46.11 -18.84 -14.55
N PHE A 235 46.72 -17.83 -13.91
CA PHE A 235 47.32 -17.99 -12.58
C PHE A 235 46.28 -18.37 -11.51
N TYR A 236 45.17 -17.62 -11.37
CA TYR A 236 44.13 -17.95 -10.39
C TYR A 236 43.57 -19.36 -10.62
N TYR A 237 43.24 -19.72 -11.86
CA TYR A 237 42.69 -21.05 -12.18
C TYR A 237 43.71 -22.17 -11.89
N THR A 238 44.97 -21.99 -12.28
CA THR A 238 46.05 -22.97 -12.02
C THR A 238 46.30 -23.18 -10.52
N ILE A 239 46.33 -22.11 -9.73
CA ILE A 239 46.50 -22.19 -8.26
C ILE A 239 45.26 -22.81 -7.60
N SER A 240 44.06 -22.55 -8.13
CA SER A 240 42.80 -23.14 -7.63
C SER A 240 42.78 -24.65 -7.83
N ILE A 241 43.10 -25.15 -9.04
CA ILE A 241 43.17 -26.58 -9.36
C ILE A 241 44.29 -27.26 -8.54
N ALA A 242 45.45 -26.60 -8.41
CA ALA A 242 46.56 -27.09 -7.59
C ALA A 242 46.22 -27.24 -6.10
N PHE A 243 45.18 -26.55 -5.61
CA PHE A 243 44.66 -26.69 -4.26
C PHE A 243 43.50 -27.71 -4.18
N HIS A 244 42.43 -27.51 -4.97
CA HIS A 244 41.17 -28.22 -4.81
C HIS A 244 41.18 -29.62 -5.44
N ASP A 245 41.74 -29.76 -6.63
CA ASP A 245 41.74 -31.04 -7.37
C ASP A 245 43.00 -31.85 -7.03
N TYR A 246 44.18 -31.26 -7.19
CA TYR A 246 45.46 -31.97 -7.07
C TYR A 246 46.08 -31.93 -5.65
N HIS A 247 45.53 -31.15 -4.71
CA HIS A 247 45.99 -31.11 -3.32
C HIS A 247 47.49 -30.76 -3.11
N LEU A 248 48.17 -30.23 -4.14
CA LEU A 248 49.60 -29.93 -4.20
C LEU A 248 50.01 -28.72 -3.35
N PHE A 249 49.08 -27.79 -3.12
CA PHE A 249 49.29 -26.64 -2.24
C PHE A 249 48.40 -26.75 -1.01
N SER A 250 48.94 -26.39 0.17
CA SER A 250 48.09 -26.16 1.34
C SER A 250 47.26 -24.89 1.18
N GLN A 251 46.09 -24.82 1.83
CA GLN A 251 45.19 -23.66 1.74
C GLN A 251 45.92 -22.32 2.01
N PRO A 252 46.79 -22.17 3.03
CA PRO A 252 47.53 -20.93 3.27
C PRO A 252 48.52 -20.58 2.15
N LEU A 253 49.15 -21.58 1.52
CA LEU A 253 50.09 -21.38 0.42
C LEU A 253 49.36 -20.94 -0.86
N ALA A 254 48.29 -21.64 -1.25
CA ALA A 254 47.47 -21.28 -2.40
C ALA A 254 46.90 -19.86 -2.26
N PHE A 255 46.41 -19.52 -1.06
CA PHE A 255 45.91 -18.20 -0.70
C PHE A 255 47.00 -17.12 -0.78
N GLY A 256 48.19 -17.38 -0.24
CA GLY A 256 49.34 -16.47 -0.34
C GLY A 256 49.79 -16.22 -1.78
N LEU A 257 49.80 -17.26 -2.63
CA LEU A 257 50.08 -17.14 -4.05
C LEU A 257 49.01 -16.29 -4.77
N MET A 258 47.72 -16.50 -4.49
CA MET A 258 46.64 -15.68 -5.07
C MET A 258 46.73 -14.21 -4.63
N VAL A 259 47.07 -13.92 -3.37
CA VAL A 259 47.35 -12.54 -2.90
C VAL A 259 48.53 -11.92 -3.67
N GLY A 260 49.59 -12.70 -3.93
CA GLY A 260 50.73 -12.28 -4.76
C GLY A 260 50.30 -11.93 -6.20
N VAL A 261 49.46 -12.75 -6.82
CA VAL A 261 48.87 -12.50 -8.14
C VAL A 261 47.99 -11.24 -8.11
N THR A 262 47.17 -11.03 -7.08
CA THR A 262 46.40 -9.78 -6.91
C THR A 262 47.33 -8.56 -6.84
N ALA A 263 48.34 -8.58 -5.98
CA ALA A 263 49.26 -7.46 -5.77
C ALA A 263 50.03 -7.12 -7.05
N PHE A 264 50.54 -8.12 -7.75
CA PHE A 264 51.22 -7.95 -9.04
C PHE A 264 50.26 -7.37 -10.10
N SER A 265 49.01 -7.83 -10.15
CA SER A 265 47.98 -7.30 -11.04
C SER A 265 47.66 -5.82 -10.76
N VAL A 266 47.59 -5.42 -9.49
CA VAL A 266 47.36 -4.03 -9.09
C VAL A 266 48.55 -3.14 -9.48
N LEU A 267 49.79 -3.59 -9.23
CA LEU A 267 51.01 -2.87 -9.65
C LEU A 267 51.07 -2.69 -11.18
N LEU A 268 50.73 -3.73 -11.95
CA LEU A 268 50.61 -3.63 -13.41
C LEU A 268 49.50 -2.65 -13.84
N SER A 269 48.34 -2.66 -13.18
CA SER A 269 47.26 -1.70 -13.48
C SER A 269 47.71 -0.24 -13.35
N ILE A 270 48.46 0.07 -12.28
CA ILE A 270 49.06 1.40 -12.05
C ILE A 270 50.12 1.71 -13.12
N SER A 271 51.04 0.77 -13.39
CA SER A 271 52.12 0.97 -14.37
C SER A 271 51.63 1.14 -15.82
N TYR A 272 50.46 0.59 -16.15
CA TYR A 272 49.89 0.63 -17.50
C TYR A 272 48.82 1.75 -17.64
N ASP A 273 48.41 2.36 -16.53
CA ASP A 273 47.29 3.30 -16.40
C ASP A 273 45.98 2.76 -17.01
N LYS A 274 45.58 1.56 -16.58
CA LYS A 274 44.41 0.85 -17.11
C LYS A 274 43.50 0.32 -16.01
N LYS A 275 42.35 0.97 -15.85
CA LYS A 275 41.25 0.56 -14.96
C LYS A 275 40.78 -0.88 -15.24
N GLU A 276 40.89 -1.33 -16.50
CA GLU A 276 40.50 -2.66 -16.95
C GLU A 276 41.31 -3.75 -16.23
N LEU A 277 42.61 -3.52 -16.02
CA LEU A 277 43.49 -4.42 -15.27
C LEU A 277 43.12 -4.46 -13.78
N ALA A 278 42.78 -3.31 -13.20
CA ALA A 278 42.33 -3.25 -11.80
C ALA A 278 40.98 -3.98 -11.59
N ILE A 279 40.06 -3.90 -12.56
CA ILE A 279 38.79 -4.64 -12.53
C ILE A 279 39.03 -6.14 -12.57
N LEU A 280 39.93 -6.63 -13.44
CA LEU A 280 40.26 -8.07 -13.50
C LEU A 280 41.01 -8.54 -12.25
N ALA A 281 41.93 -7.73 -11.71
CA ALA A 281 42.60 -7.99 -10.44
C ALA A 281 41.59 -8.13 -9.30
N LEU A 282 40.62 -7.22 -9.24
CA LEU A 282 39.55 -7.17 -8.25
C LEU A 282 38.62 -8.39 -8.33
N VAL A 283 38.20 -8.78 -9.54
CA VAL A 283 37.32 -9.95 -9.75
C VAL A 283 38.02 -11.25 -9.31
N GLY A 284 39.27 -11.45 -9.71
CA GLY A 284 40.05 -12.63 -9.28
C GLY A 284 40.29 -12.65 -7.76
N ALA A 285 40.60 -11.48 -7.18
CA ALA A 285 40.74 -11.34 -5.75
C ALA A 285 39.45 -11.70 -5.00
N PHE A 286 38.31 -11.11 -5.36
CA PHE A 286 37.03 -11.43 -4.69
C PHE A 286 36.52 -12.86 -4.95
N SER A 287 36.99 -13.53 -6.01
CA SER A 287 36.71 -14.95 -6.26
C SER A 287 37.58 -15.92 -5.46
N THR A 288 38.78 -15.50 -5.05
CA THR A 288 39.78 -16.32 -4.33
C THR A 288 39.21 -17.10 -3.11
N PRO A 289 38.40 -16.51 -2.22
CA PRO A 289 37.88 -17.25 -1.06
C PRO A 289 36.80 -18.29 -1.41
N LEU A 290 36.15 -18.15 -2.57
CA LEU A 290 35.21 -19.15 -3.09
C LEU A 290 35.98 -20.30 -3.73
N MET A 291 37.01 -19.98 -4.53
CA MET A 291 37.95 -20.92 -5.15
C MET A 291 38.75 -21.76 -4.13
N LEU A 292 39.09 -21.18 -2.97
CA LEU A 292 39.87 -21.84 -1.91
C LEU A 292 39.01 -22.23 -0.69
N SER A 293 37.69 -22.40 -0.87
CA SER A 293 36.78 -22.76 0.22
C SER A 293 36.92 -24.24 0.62
N THR A 294 37.08 -24.49 1.92
CA THR A 294 37.08 -25.83 2.56
C THR A 294 35.69 -26.24 3.09
N GLY A 295 34.65 -25.43 2.88
CA GLY A 295 33.29 -25.70 3.40
C GLY A 295 33.09 -25.40 4.90
N GLU A 296 34.15 -25.39 5.71
CA GLU A 296 34.10 -25.14 7.17
C GLU A 296 33.47 -23.80 7.61
N GLY A 297 33.33 -22.83 6.69
CA GLY A 297 32.65 -21.57 6.96
C GLY A 297 33.39 -20.59 7.87
N ASN A 298 34.72 -20.68 7.96
CA ASN A 298 35.56 -19.83 8.83
C ASN A 298 35.60 -18.35 8.35
N TYR A 299 34.58 -17.60 8.75
CA TYR A 299 34.36 -16.21 8.38
C TYR A 299 35.50 -15.26 8.77
N LYS A 300 36.31 -15.61 9.78
CA LYS A 300 37.42 -14.75 10.25
C LYS A 300 38.50 -14.65 9.18
N ILE A 301 38.84 -15.77 8.53
CA ILE A 301 39.81 -15.82 7.43
C ILE A 301 39.24 -15.08 6.22
N LEU A 302 37.99 -15.39 5.85
CA LEU A 302 37.28 -14.74 4.74
C LEU A 302 37.26 -13.20 4.85
N PHE A 303 36.91 -12.66 6.02
CA PHE A 303 36.82 -11.21 6.18
C PHE A 303 38.16 -10.53 6.40
N THR A 304 39.14 -11.19 7.03
CA THR A 304 40.53 -10.70 7.06
C THR A 304 41.11 -10.59 5.65
N TYR A 305 40.82 -11.57 4.78
CA TYR A 305 41.18 -11.49 3.36
C TYR A 305 40.52 -10.31 2.65
N ILE A 306 39.20 -10.16 2.77
CA ILE A 306 38.46 -9.05 2.13
C ILE A 306 38.94 -7.70 2.68
N THR A 307 39.36 -7.61 3.94
CA THR A 307 40.04 -6.42 4.48
C THR A 307 41.35 -6.14 3.73
N ILE A 308 42.22 -7.13 3.53
CA ILE A 308 43.49 -6.96 2.79
C ILE A 308 43.23 -6.50 1.35
N VAL A 309 42.28 -7.12 0.65
CA VAL A 309 41.90 -6.73 -0.72
C VAL A 309 41.36 -5.29 -0.77
N ASN A 310 40.44 -4.93 0.13
CA ASN A 310 39.87 -3.58 0.17
C ASN A 310 40.89 -2.52 0.59
N VAL A 311 41.85 -2.83 1.46
CA VAL A 311 42.99 -1.96 1.78
C VAL A 311 43.89 -1.79 0.55
N GLY A 312 44.15 -2.84 -0.22
CA GLY A 312 44.82 -2.74 -1.53
C GLY A 312 44.09 -1.82 -2.51
N MET A 313 42.76 -1.88 -2.55
CA MET A 313 41.94 -0.97 -3.37
C MET A 313 41.91 0.47 -2.83
N LEU A 314 42.00 0.67 -1.51
CA LEU A 314 42.17 2.00 -0.90
C LEU A 314 43.51 2.63 -1.27
N VAL A 315 44.60 1.85 -1.26
CA VAL A 315 45.92 2.29 -1.76
C VAL A 315 45.85 2.62 -3.25
N LEU A 316 45.18 1.80 -4.06
CA LEU A 316 44.95 2.11 -5.47
C LEU A 316 44.16 3.42 -5.67
N ALA A 317 43.11 3.65 -4.87
CA ALA A 317 42.29 4.86 -4.91
C ALA A 317 43.08 6.12 -4.51
N TYR A 318 44.06 6.01 -3.59
CA TYR A 318 45.00 7.10 -3.28
C TYR A 318 45.83 7.51 -4.51
N PHE A 319 46.17 6.57 -5.40
CA PHE A 319 46.95 6.85 -6.60
C PHE A 319 46.12 7.23 -7.85
N ARG A 320 45.00 6.56 -8.14
CA ARG A 320 44.13 6.83 -9.32
C ARG A 320 42.65 6.86 -8.93
N LYS A 321 41.90 7.89 -9.34
CA LYS A 321 40.46 8.04 -9.05
C LYS A 321 39.55 7.18 -9.94
N TRP A 322 39.73 5.86 -9.90
CA TRP A 322 38.94 4.91 -10.69
C TRP A 322 37.66 4.49 -9.94
N ASN A 323 36.67 5.37 -9.88
CA ASN A 323 35.44 5.16 -9.09
C ASN A 323 34.72 3.82 -9.36
N LEU A 324 34.84 3.27 -10.57
CA LEU A 324 34.27 1.96 -10.91
C LEU A 324 34.91 0.80 -10.11
N VAL A 325 36.20 0.90 -9.77
CA VAL A 325 36.88 -0.07 -8.89
C VAL A 325 36.34 0.05 -7.47
N ASN A 326 36.18 1.28 -6.95
CA ASN A 326 35.58 1.52 -5.64
C ASN A 326 34.14 0.97 -5.55
N ILE A 327 33.34 1.18 -6.59
CA ILE A 327 31.96 0.67 -6.70
C ILE A 327 31.95 -0.85 -6.71
N LEU A 328 32.76 -1.51 -7.54
CA LEU A 328 32.82 -2.98 -7.61
C LEU A 328 33.35 -3.60 -6.31
N SER A 329 34.38 -3.00 -5.70
CA SER A 329 34.95 -3.41 -4.41
C SER A 329 33.90 -3.33 -3.30
N LEU A 330 33.11 -2.25 -3.26
CA LEU A 330 31.98 -2.11 -2.35
C LEU A 330 30.89 -3.15 -2.64
N SER A 331 30.47 -3.32 -3.90
CA SER A 331 29.43 -4.28 -4.30
C SER A 331 29.79 -5.74 -3.96
N PHE A 332 31.03 -6.18 -4.25
CA PHE A 332 31.45 -7.53 -3.88
C PHE A 332 31.59 -7.71 -2.36
N THR A 333 32.01 -6.67 -1.63
CA THR A 333 32.02 -6.70 -0.16
C THR A 333 30.60 -6.82 0.41
N ILE A 334 29.65 -6.03 -0.12
CA ILE A 334 28.23 -6.11 0.26
C ILE A 334 27.66 -7.50 -0.05
N LEU A 335 27.98 -8.07 -1.21
CA LEU A 335 27.51 -9.40 -1.60
C LEU A 335 28.01 -10.49 -0.64
N LEU A 336 29.33 -10.56 -0.40
CA LEU A 336 29.93 -11.61 0.43
C LEU A 336 29.61 -11.42 1.92
N TYR A 337 29.80 -10.21 2.47
CA TYR A 337 29.49 -9.93 3.88
C TYR A 337 27.97 -9.98 4.13
N GLY A 338 27.15 -9.42 3.25
CA GLY A 338 25.70 -9.37 3.40
C GLY A 338 25.04 -10.75 3.33
N SER A 339 25.45 -11.59 2.38
CA SER A 339 24.95 -12.98 2.29
C SER A 339 25.31 -13.77 3.55
N TRP A 340 26.55 -13.65 4.03
CA TRP A 340 26.96 -14.25 5.30
C TRP A 340 26.18 -13.70 6.49
N PHE A 341 25.95 -12.38 6.54
CA PHE A 341 25.25 -11.71 7.64
C PHE A 341 23.79 -12.16 7.72
N MET A 342 23.09 -12.27 6.59
CA MET A 342 21.74 -12.83 6.55
C MET A 342 21.73 -14.28 7.06
N VAL A 343 22.60 -15.15 6.53
CA VAL A 343 22.60 -16.59 6.86
C VAL A 343 23.08 -16.89 8.28
N LYS A 344 24.10 -16.19 8.79
CA LYS A 344 24.73 -16.49 10.10
C LYS A 344 24.35 -15.55 11.24
N VAL A 345 23.78 -14.37 10.97
CA VAL A 345 23.39 -13.41 12.03
C VAL A 345 21.88 -13.19 12.07
N VAL A 346 21.23 -12.91 10.93
CA VAL A 346 19.78 -12.66 10.89
C VAL A 346 18.98 -13.95 11.07
N ASN A 347 19.36 -15.03 10.37
CA ASN A 347 18.71 -16.34 10.48
C ASN A 347 19.13 -17.14 11.74
N GLY A 348 19.88 -16.54 12.68
CA GLY A 348 20.14 -17.12 14.00
C GLY A 348 20.99 -18.40 14.05
N VAL A 349 21.65 -18.81 12.96
CA VAL A 349 22.41 -20.07 12.90
C VAL A 349 23.58 -20.07 13.88
N ALA A 350 23.42 -20.81 14.99
CA ALA A 350 24.36 -20.85 16.10
C ALA A 350 25.73 -21.48 15.72
N PRO A 351 26.83 -21.08 16.40
CA PRO A 351 26.93 -19.96 17.34
C PRO A 351 26.95 -18.61 16.60
N VAL A 352 26.06 -17.68 16.99
CA VAL A 352 25.84 -16.44 16.25
C VAL A 352 26.97 -15.41 16.47
N PRO A 353 27.72 -15.00 15.42
CA PRO A 353 29.00 -14.30 15.57
C PRO A 353 28.87 -12.77 15.69
N TYR A 354 27.94 -12.27 16.51
CA TYR A 354 27.59 -10.84 16.65
C TYR A 354 28.79 -9.88 16.77
N ARG A 355 29.77 -10.19 17.63
CA ARG A 355 30.99 -9.37 17.80
C ARG A 355 31.84 -9.33 16.54
N GLY A 356 31.95 -10.45 15.83
CA GLY A 356 32.69 -10.55 14.56
C GLY A 356 32.03 -9.74 13.46
N ALA A 357 30.69 -9.79 13.37
CA ALA A 357 29.91 -9.00 12.44
C ALA A 357 30.19 -7.49 12.60
N LEU A 358 30.04 -6.96 13.83
CA LEU A 358 30.33 -5.54 14.13
C LEU A 358 31.77 -5.13 13.80
N ILE A 359 32.77 -5.94 14.18
CA ILE A 359 34.18 -5.62 13.96
C ILE A 359 34.51 -5.54 12.47
N PHE A 360 34.14 -6.57 11.68
CA PHE A 360 34.46 -6.57 10.25
C PHE A 360 33.63 -5.54 9.47
N ALA A 361 32.35 -5.32 9.82
CA ALA A 361 31.55 -4.24 9.23
C ALA A 361 32.15 -2.86 9.54
N GLY A 362 32.67 -2.64 10.75
CA GLY A 362 33.38 -1.41 11.12
C GLY A 362 34.68 -1.21 10.34
N ILE A 363 35.47 -2.28 10.16
CA ILE A 363 36.69 -2.25 9.33
C ILE A 363 36.35 -1.93 7.87
N PHE A 364 35.35 -2.58 7.29
CA PHE A 364 34.91 -2.28 5.91
C PHE A 364 34.36 -0.86 5.79
N TYR A 365 33.57 -0.39 6.77
CA TYR A 365 33.07 0.98 6.83
C TYR A 365 34.22 1.99 6.80
N LEU A 366 35.23 1.84 7.65
CA LEU A 366 36.41 2.70 7.67
C LEU A 366 37.14 2.70 6.32
N VAL A 367 37.41 1.53 5.75
CA VAL A 367 38.14 1.41 4.48
C VAL A 367 37.39 2.10 3.34
N PHE A 368 36.08 1.91 3.21
CA PHE A 368 35.28 2.57 2.18
C PHE A 368 35.04 4.06 2.45
N PHE A 369 34.85 4.47 3.71
CA PHE A 369 34.78 5.89 4.11
C PHE A 369 36.04 6.64 3.65
N PHE A 370 37.22 6.09 3.90
CA PHE A 370 38.47 6.64 3.37
C PHE A 370 38.55 6.53 1.84
N MET A 371 38.14 5.42 1.23
CA MET A 371 38.23 5.20 -0.23
C MET A 371 37.42 6.24 -1.04
N HIS A 372 36.28 6.70 -0.51
CA HIS A 372 35.45 7.73 -1.14
C HIS A 372 35.97 9.16 -0.92
N ILE A 373 36.85 9.40 0.06
CA ILE A 373 37.27 10.74 0.50
C ILE A 373 38.73 11.05 0.14
N VAL A 374 39.64 10.07 0.29
CA VAL A 374 41.10 10.26 0.30
C VAL A 374 41.63 10.85 -1.01
N ASN A 375 41.15 10.38 -2.17
CA ASN A 375 41.59 10.93 -3.45
C ASN A 375 41.17 12.40 -3.62
N ASN A 376 39.93 12.74 -3.26
CA ASN A 376 39.40 14.10 -3.35
C ASN A 376 40.19 15.08 -2.46
N LEU A 377 40.59 14.66 -1.25
CA LEU A 377 41.43 15.46 -0.36
C LEU A 377 42.86 15.65 -0.89
N LYS A 378 43.43 14.63 -1.54
CA LYS A 378 44.79 14.65 -2.11
C LYS A 378 44.87 15.53 -3.36
N GLU A 379 44.04 15.24 -4.35
CA GLU A 379 44.01 15.91 -5.66
C GLU A 379 43.17 17.21 -5.63
N ARG A 380 42.60 17.57 -4.47
CA ARG A 380 41.75 18.75 -4.24
C ARG A 380 40.55 18.85 -5.19
N THR A 381 39.99 17.70 -5.58
CA THR A 381 38.85 17.65 -6.52
C THR A 381 37.51 17.75 -5.79
N THR A 382 36.53 18.38 -6.45
CA THR A 382 35.16 18.48 -5.92
C THR A 382 34.48 17.12 -5.81
N PHE A 383 33.63 16.98 -4.79
CA PHE A 383 32.81 15.81 -4.56
C PHE A 383 31.70 15.75 -5.62
N LYS A 384 31.62 14.65 -6.38
CA LYS A 384 30.58 14.48 -7.42
C LYS A 384 29.32 13.84 -6.83
N HIS A 385 28.14 14.15 -7.40
CA HIS A 385 26.84 13.72 -6.86
C HIS A 385 26.73 12.22 -6.46
N TYR A 386 27.30 11.29 -7.23
CA TYR A 386 27.31 9.86 -6.87
C TYR A 386 28.23 9.54 -5.68
N GLU A 387 29.26 10.34 -5.40
CA GLU A 387 30.20 10.17 -4.29
C GLU A 387 29.51 10.43 -2.94
N PHE A 388 28.54 11.35 -2.91
CA PHE A 388 27.62 11.53 -1.77
C PHE A 388 26.79 10.25 -1.56
N GLY A 389 26.19 9.72 -2.62
CA GLY A 389 25.39 8.50 -2.57
C GLY A 389 26.19 7.28 -2.09
N LEU A 390 27.44 7.14 -2.52
CA LEU A 390 28.34 6.07 -2.07
C LEU A 390 28.72 6.22 -0.59
N LEU A 391 29.07 7.43 -0.12
CA LEU A 391 29.41 7.65 1.30
C LEU A 391 28.18 7.45 2.21
N LEU A 392 27.03 7.99 1.82
CA LEU A 392 25.75 7.79 2.53
C LEU A 392 25.35 6.32 2.56
N GLY A 393 25.40 5.63 1.41
CA GLY A 393 25.07 4.20 1.32
C GLY A 393 25.97 3.32 2.17
N THR A 394 27.29 3.56 2.12
CA THR A 394 28.27 2.84 2.98
C THR A 394 27.98 3.07 4.46
N THR A 395 27.64 4.30 4.85
CA THR A 395 27.30 4.65 6.24
C THR A 395 25.97 4.05 6.69
N ALA A 396 24.95 4.06 5.82
CA ALA A 396 23.65 3.46 6.08
C ALA A 396 23.72 1.92 6.20
N LEU A 397 24.56 1.26 5.40
CA LEU A 397 24.81 -0.18 5.50
C LEU A 397 25.48 -0.55 6.82
N PHE A 398 26.53 0.17 7.23
CA PHE A 398 27.15 -0.03 8.55
C PHE A 398 26.17 0.24 9.70
N TYR A 399 25.38 1.30 9.59
CA TYR A 399 24.33 1.61 10.56
C TYR A 399 23.29 0.49 10.67
N THR A 400 22.80 -0.03 9.54
CA THR A 400 21.83 -1.14 9.48
C THR A 400 22.39 -2.39 10.14
N VAL A 401 23.64 -2.78 9.82
CA VAL A 401 24.32 -3.91 10.46
C VAL A 401 24.43 -3.73 11.97
N GLY A 402 24.84 -2.54 12.43
CA GLY A 402 24.97 -2.27 13.85
C GLY A 402 23.63 -2.32 14.59
N MET A 403 22.61 -1.65 14.05
CA MET A 403 21.23 -1.69 14.56
C MET A 403 20.71 -3.12 14.66
N SER A 404 20.87 -3.93 13.61
CA SER A 404 20.47 -5.33 13.60
C SER A 404 21.23 -6.17 14.63
N VAL A 405 22.55 -6.00 14.77
CA VAL A 405 23.33 -6.76 15.77
C VAL A 405 22.91 -6.41 17.19
N PHE A 406 22.75 -5.13 17.54
CA PHE A 406 22.32 -4.75 18.89
C PHE A 406 20.90 -5.26 19.20
N HIS A 407 19.98 -5.24 18.22
CA HIS A 407 18.65 -5.82 18.40
C HIS A 407 18.71 -7.35 18.62
N LEU A 408 19.29 -8.08 17.66
CA LEU A 408 19.29 -9.54 17.62
C LEU A 408 20.11 -10.19 18.75
N SER A 409 21.07 -9.47 19.34
CA SER A 409 21.85 -9.95 20.49
C SER A 409 21.22 -9.58 21.85
N GLY A 410 19.99 -9.08 21.88
CA GLY A 410 19.30 -8.65 23.12
C GLY A 410 19.85 -7.36 23.73
N ASN A 411 20.76 -6.67 23.03
CA ASN A 411 21.52 -5.52 23.50
C ASN A 411 20.96 -4.18 22.97
N ALA A 412 19.64 -4.13 22.70
CA ALA A 412 18.96 -3.00 22.06
C ALA A 412 19.17 -1.67 22.79
N GLN A 413 19.37 -1.70 24.11
CA GLN A 413 19.68 -0.54 24.95
C GLN A 413 20.91 0.28 24.51
N TYR A 414 21.81 -0.28 23.68
CA TYR A 414 22.98 0.42 23.14
C TYR A 414 22.75 1.01 21.74
N GLN A 415 21.58 0.82 21.12
CA GLN A 415 21.31 1.30 19.77
C GLN A 415 21.43 2.83 19.66
N GLY A 416 20.83 3.59 20.57
CA GLY A 416 20.94 5.06 20.56
C GLY A 416 22.38 5.54 20.80
N LEU A 417 23.13 4.85 21.67
CA LEU A 417 24.56 5.13 21.88
C LEU A 417 25.38 4.87 20.60
N PHE A 418 25.11 3.77 19.88
CA PHE A 418 25.75 3.48 18.60
C PHE A 418 25.42 4.55 17.54
N THR A 419 24.17 5.01 17.49
CA THR A 419 23.77 6.15 16.62
C THR A 419 24.57 7.41 16.98
N VAL A 420 24.66 7.79 18.26
CA VAL A 420 25.47 8.94 18.71
C VAL A 420 26.94 8.77 18.34
N LEU A 421 27.52 7.58 18.53
CA LEU A 421 28.93 7.30 18.20
C LEU A 421 29.20 7.46 16.70
N LEU A 422 28.26 7.10 15.83
CA LEU A 422 28.37 7.31 14.37
C LEU A 422 28.24 8.80 14.01
N GLY A 423 27.44 9.58 14.75
CA GLY A 423 27.44 11.04 14.68
C GLY A 423 28.77 11.67 15.12
N VAL A 424 29.31 11.25 16.27
CA VAL A 424 30.62 11.70 16.79
C VAL A 424 31.75 11.35 15.83
N PHE A 425 31.74 10.15 15.25
CA PHE A 425 32.68 9.74 14.20
C PHE A 425 32.69 10.74 13.03
N ASN A 426 31.52 11.06 12.48
CA ASN A 426 31.42 12.02 11.37
C ASN A 426 31.87 13.44 11.78
N LEU A 427 31.64 13.85 13.04
CA LEU A 427 32.10 15.14 13.56
C LEU A 427 33.63 15.21 13.71
N LEU A 428 34.26 14.11 14.14
CA LEU A 428 35.72 14.00 14.27
C LEU A 428 36.44 14.16 12.91
N PHE A 429 35.80 13.80 11.80
CA PHE A 429 36.33 14.10 10.45
C PHE A 429 35.88 15.47 9.92
N ALA A 430 34.65 15.91 10.22
CA ALA A 430 34.15 17.21 9.76
C ALA A 430 34.96 18.39 10.32
N TYR A 431 35.31 18.37 11.61
CA TYR A 431 35.94 19.50 12.29
C TYR A 431 37.37 19.82 11.79
N PRO A 432 38.30 18.85 11.64
CA PRO A 432 39.63 19.10 11.06
C PRO A 432 39.57 19.50 9.58
N LEU A 433 38.59 18.98 8.83
CA LEU A 433 38.39 19.35 7.42
C LEU A 433 37.82 20.76 7.26
N TYR A 434 36.89 21.18 8.13
CA TYR A 434 36.31 22.54 8.13
C TYR A 434 37.37 23.64 8.28
N LYS A 435 38.41 23.38 9.10
CA LYS A 435 39.57 24.29 9.30
C LYS A 435 40.53 24.37 8.11
N ARG A 436 40.39 23.53 7.07
CA ARG A 436 41.27 23.54 5.90
C ARG A 436 40.60 24.25 4.72
N ASN A 437 41.15 25.42 4.33
CA ASN A 437 40.63 26.21 3.21
C ASN A 437 40.66 25.49 1.84
N ASN A 438 41.46 24.42 1.71
CA ASN A 438 41.65 23.66 0.46
C ASN A 438 40.74 22.41 0.36
N VAL A 439 39.68 22.32 1.15
CA VAL A 439 38.73 21.18 1.15
C VAL A 439 37.37 21.63 0.62
N ASP A 440 36.76 20.82 -0.24
CA ASP A 440 35.42 21.07 -0.77
C ASP A 440 34.38 21.20 0.37
N ARG A 441 33.72 22.36 0.41
CA ARG A 441 32.65 22.64 1.39
C ARG A 441 31.49 21.64 1.27
N SER A 442 31.27 21.07 0.10
CA SER A 442 30.22 20.08 -0.15
C SER A 442 30.42 18.78 0.65
N LEU A 443 31.67 18.31 0.79
CA LEU A 443 32.02 17.18 1.66
C LEU A 443 31.82 17.53 3.14
N ILE A 444 32.19 18.75 3.55
CA ILE A 444 32.01 19.19 4.94
C ILE A 444 30.51 19.31 5.28
N PHE A 445 29.69 19.83 4.37
CA PHE A 445 28.23 19.87 4.54
C PHE A 445 27.61 18.46 4.56
N LEU A 446 28.13 17.50 3.78
CA LEU A 446 27.71 16.10 3.83
C LEU A 446 28.02 15.46 5.19
N LEU A 447 29.25 15.61 5.69
CA LEU A 447 29.64 15.10 7.01
C LEU A 447 28.81 15.74 8.12
N MET A 448 28.65 17.07 8.12
CA MET A 448 27.80 17.78 9.09
C MET A 448 26.32 17.38 8.98
N GLY A 449 25.83 17.07 7.79
CA GLY A 449 24.48 16.52 7.56
C GLY A 449 24.32 15.14 8.19
N MET A 450 25.33 14.26 8.09
CA MET A 450 25.34 12.98 8.80
C MET A 450 25.43 13.16 10.32
N VAL A 451 26.22 14.12 10.84
CA VAL A 451 26.25 14.44 12.29
C VAL A 451 24.85 14.81 12.77
N LEU A 452 24.18 15.75 12.10
CA LEU A 452 22.83 16.18 12.47
C LEU A 452 21.82 15.02 12.39
N THR A 453 21.89 14.20 11.33
CA THR A 453 21.02 13.04 11.13
C THR A 453 21.18 12.00 12.24
N PHE A 454 22.42 11.67 12.64
CA PHE A 454 22.65 10.66 13.68
C PHE A 454 22.38 11.18 15.10
N VAL A 455 22.61 12.47 15.37
CA VAL A 455 22.20 13.09 16.64
C VAL A 455 20.67 13.12 16.76
N SER A 456 19.96 13.50 15.68
CA SER A 456 18.50 13.46 15.58
C SER A 456 17.95 12.04 15.76
N LEU A 457 18.49 11.05 15.03
CA LEU A 457 18.04 9.65 15.08
C LEU A 457 18.34 8.94 16.41
N ALA A 458 19.26 9.42 17.25
CA ALA A 458 19.60 8.75 18.50
C ALA A 458 18.42 8.66 19.48
N ALA A 459 17.63 9.73 19.60
CA ALA A 459 16.46 9.76 20.48
C ALA A 459 15.29 8.86 20.03
N PRO A 460 14.77 8.90 18.79
CA PRO A 460 13.70 8.02 18.33
C PRO A 460 14.11 6.54 18.25
N VAL A 461 15.42 6.24 18.30
CA VAL A 461 15.96 4.88 18.43
C VAL A 461 16.00 4.40 19.88
N GLN A 462 16.27 5.29 20.84
CA GLN A 462 16.37 4.94 22.26
C GLN A 462 15.03 5.04 23.00
N LEU A 463 14.11 5.88 22.53
CA LEU A 463 12.78 6.09 23.10
C LEU A 463 11.77 5.05 22.57
N SER A 464 10.77 4.71 23.40
CA SER A 464 9.74 3.74 23.06
C SER A 464 8.36 4.38 22.87
N GLY A 465 7.63 4.00 21.82
CA GLY A 465 6.25 4.42 21.58
C GLY A 465 6.09 5.94 21.50
N ASN A 466 5.04 6.48 22.10
CA ASN A 466 4.61 7.87 21.93
C ASN A 466 5.61 8.96 22.37
N HIS A 467 6.68 8.59 23.07
CA HIS A 467 7.83 9.46 23.35
C HIS A 467 8.62 9.81 22.09
N ILE A 468 8.66 8.92 21.09
CA ILE A 468 9.26 9.14 19.76
C ILE A 468 8.58 10.33 19.07
N THR A 469 7.24 10.32 19.00
CA THR A 469 6.46 11.40 18.39
C THR A 469 6.66 12.72 19.14
N MET A 470 6.66 12.72 20.48
CA MET A 470 6.94 13.94 21.27
C MET A 470 8.37 14.48 21.06
N PHE A 471 9.35 13.61 20.81
CA PHE A 471 10.68 14.06 20.40
C PHE A 471 10.65 14.73 19.02
N TRP A 472 10.04 14.10 18.00
CA TRP A 472 9.92 14.70 16.66
C TRP A 472 9.19 16.06 16.67
N VAL A 473 8.11 16.18 17.46
CA VAL A 473 7.38 17.44 17.66
C VAL A 473 8.29 18.54 18.24
N SER A 474 9.14 18.18 19.21
CA SER A 474 10.08 19.12 19.83
C SER A 474 11.18 19.51 18.85
N GLU A 475 11.77 18.53 18.16
CA GLU A 475 12.89 18.74 17.25
C GLU A 475 12.49 19.54 16.00
N MET A 476 11.30 19.33 15.42
CA MET A 476 10.84 20.14 14.27
C MET A 476 10.72 21.63 14.62
N VAL A 477 10.31 21.97 15.84
CA VAL A 477 10.20 23.36 16.30
C VAL A 477 11.59 23.94 16.58
N LEU A 478 12.47 23.17 17.22
CA LEU A 478 13.85 23.57 17.51
C LEU A 478 14.68 23.75 16.23
N LEU A 479 14.58 22.87 15.24
CA LEU A 479 15.29 23.01 13.96
C LEU A 479 14.78 24.20 13.15
N LEU A 480 13.47 24.50 13.14
CA LEU A 480 12.98 25.70 12.46
C LEU A 480 13.53 26.97 13.12
N TRP A 481 13.55 27.03 14.45
CA TRP A 481 14.13 28.15 15.21
C TRP A 481 15.65 28.28 15.00
N LEU A 482 16.38 27.16 14.98
CA LEU A 482 17.82 27.13 14.72
C LEU A 482 18.15 27.50 13.27
N GLY A 483 17.34 27.05 12.30
CA GLY A 483 17.43 27.44 10.90
C GLY A 483 17.15 28.93 10.68
N GLN A 484 16.26 29.53 11.48
CA GLN A 484 16.07 30.98 11.54
C GLN A 484 17.28 31.71 12.10
N LYS A 485 17.85 31.24 13.22
CA LYS A 485 19.02 31.87 13.86
C LYS A 485 20.33 31.72 13.05
N SER A 486 20.48 30.65 12.28
CA SER A 486 21.68 30.37 11.48
C SER A 486 21.58 30.80 10.01
N GLY A 487 20.39 31.15 9.52
CA GLY A 487 20.13 31.44 8.11
C GLY A 487 20.21 30.22 7.17
N LEU A 488 20.55 29.03 7.69
CA LEU A 488 20.81 27.84 6.88
C LEU A 488 19.53 27.24 6.32
N LYS A 489 19.28 27.43 5.01
CA LYS A 489 18.14 26.85 4.27
C LYS A 489 18.01 25.34 4.47
N LEU A 490 19.12 24.61 4.56
CA LEU A 490 19.14 23.15 4.80
C LEU A 490 18.48 22.78 6.13
N VAL A 491 18.75 23.52 7.20
CA VAL A 491 18.19 23.27 8.54
C VAL A 491 16.69 23.59 8.56
N LYS A 492 16.26 24.67 7.89
CA LYS A 492 14.84 25.00 7.69
C LYS A 492 14.10 23.90 6.92
N SER A 493 14.70 23.33 5.88
CA SER A 493 14.14 22.19 5.13
C SER A 493 14.08 20.91 5.97
N GLY A 494 15.09 20.63 6.79
CA GLY A 494 15.09 19.51 7.74
C GLY A 494 13.90 19.54 8.70
N ALA A 495 13.55 20.72 9.21
CA ALA A 495 12.39 20.92 10.07
C ALA A 495 11.05 20.51 9.42
N ILE A 496 10.91 20.64 8.09
CA ILE A 496 9.73 20.16 7.35
C ILE A 496 9.73 18.63 7.25
N ILE A 497 10.89 18.00 7.02
CA ILE A 497 11.02 16.54 6.97
C ILE A 497 10.63 15.94 8.33
N LEU A 498 11.08 16.55 9.43
CA LEU A 498 10.69 16.13 10.78
C LEU A 498 9.19 16.27 11.06
N MET A 499 8.53 17.31 10.50
CA MET A 499 7.07 17.45 10.59
C MET A 499 6.33 16.31 9.86
N VAL A 500 6.88 15.78 8.77
CA VAL A 500 6.32 14.60 8.07
C VAL A 500 6.55 13.32 8.87
N LEU A 501 7.77 13.11 9.40
CA LEU A 501 8.08 11.96 10.27
C LEU A 501 7.22 11.96 11.55
N MET A 502 7.00 13.13 12.14
CA MET A 502 6.08 13.33 13.26
C MET A 502 4.66 12.87 12.91
N GLY A 503 4.15 13.24 11.73
CA GLY A 503 2.82 12.81 11.26
C GLY A 503 2.70 11.29 11.09
N ILE A 504 3.72 10.65 10.52
CA ILE A 504 3.78 9.18 10.38
C ILE A 504 3.82 8.50 11.76
N SER A 505 4.69 8.99 12.64
CA SER A 505 4.86 8.50 14.02
C SER A 505 3.56 8.63 14.83
N LEU A 506 2.82 9.73 14.68
CA LEU A 506 1.53 9.96 15.33
C LEU A 506 0.44 9.00 14.85
N VAL A 507 0.41 8.66 13.55
CA VAL A 507 -0.51 7.64 13.01
C VAL A 507 -0.17 6.24 13.54
N MET A 508 1.12 5.93 13.70
CA MET A 508 1.58 4.67 14.33
C MET A 508 1.17 4.61 15.82
N ASP A 509 1.31 5.72 16.56
CA ASP A 509 0.85 5.83 17.95
C ASP A 509 -0.66 5.60 18.06
N TRP A 510 -1.48 6.22 17.20
CA TRP A 510 -2.93 5.97 17.18
C TRP A 510 -3.23 4.50 16.90
N GLY A 511 -2.53 3.89 15.94
CA GLY A 511 -2.60 2.46 15.64
C GLY A 511 -2.39 1.58 16.89
N GLN A 512 -1.32 1.84 17.63
CA GLN A 512 -0.97 1.06 18.83
C GLN A 512 -1.87 1.37 20.04
N ILE A 513 -2.28 2.62 20.23
CA ILE A 513 -2.99 3.06 21.44
C ILE A 513 -4.51 2.83 21.34
N TYR A 514 -5.12 3.21 20.21
CA TYR A 514 -6.58 3.21 20.05
C TYR A 514 -7.13 1.99 19.31
N PHE A 515 -6.33 1.31 18.48
CA PHE A 515 -6.81 0.20 17.63
C PHE A 515 -6.21 -1.17 17.98
N ALA A 516 -4.95 -1.27 18.39
CA ALA A 516 -4.29 -2.57 18.65
C ALA A 516 -4.72 -3.25 19.96
N TYR A 517 -5.11 -2.48 20.99
CA TYR A 517 -5.49 -3.01 22.31
C TYR A 517 -6.85 -2.44 22.77
N PRO A 518 -7.99 -3.03 22.33
CA PRO A 518 -9.34 -2.54 22.67
C PRO A 518 -9.70 -2.61 24.16
N SER A 519 -8.94 -3.35 24.96
CA SER A 519 -9.18 -3.60 26.39
C SER A 519 -8.29 -2.78 27.34
N LEU A 520 -7.43 -1.90 26.82
CA LEU A 520 -6.59 -1.05 27.66
C LEU A 520 -7.44 0.03 28.36
N LYS A 521 -7.44 0.06 29.69
CA LYS A 521 -8.19 1.08 30.45
C LYS A 521 -7.46 2.43 30.43
N LEU A 522 -7.64 3.19 29.36
CA LEU A 522 -7.09 4.55 29.20
C LEU A 522 -7.98 5.58 29.93
N PRO A 523 -7.42 6.48 30.75
CA PRO A 523 -8.19 7.54 31.37
C PRO A 523 -8.75 8.52 30.32
N VAL A 524 -9.97 9.02 30.58
CA VAL A 524 -10.63 10.02 29.73
C VAL A 524 -9.75 11.27 29.62
N ILE A 525 -9.42 11.66 28.39
CA ILE A 525 -8.60 12.83 28.00
C ILE A 525 -7.12 12.77 28.45
N VAL A 526 -6.79 12.26 29.64
CA VAL A 526 -5.42 12.29 30.20
C VAL A 526 -4.62 11.02 29.83
N ASN A 527 -4.82 10.50 28.62
CA ASN A 527 -4.13 9.30 28.13
C ASN A 527 -3.03 9.59 27.10
N LYS A 528 -2.22 8.58 26.80
CA LYS A 528 -1.06 8.68 25.91
C LYS A 528 -1.40 9.17 24.50
N GLY A 529 -2.52 8.70 23.92
CA GLY A 529 -2.93 9.06 22.56
C GLY A 529 -3.37 10.52 22.46
N PHE A 530 -4.23 10.94 23.40
CA PHE A 530 -4.71 12.31 23.48
C PHE A 530 -3.55 13.29 23.76
N ILE A 531 -2.73 13.02 24.78
CA ILE A 531 -1.62 13.90 25.19
C ILE A 531 -0.60 14.07 24.04
N THR A 532 -0.21 12.99 23.36
CA THR A 532 0.73 13.08 22.24
C THR A 532 0.14 13.84 21.04
N THR A 533 -1.16 13.68 20.77
CA THR A 533 -1.85 14.45 19.71
C THR A 533 -1.96 15.94 20.08
N ALA A 534 -2.29 16.26 21.33
CA ALA A 534 -2.32 17.62 21.84
C ALA A 534 -0.93 18.28 21.80
N PHE A 535 0.12 17.54 22.14
CA PHE A 535 1.51 18.00 22.03
C PHE A 535 1.89 18.29 20.58
N ALA A 536 1.53 17.42 19.63
CA ALA A 536 1.72 17.65 18.19
C ALA A 536 0.98 18.90 17.69
N VAL A 537 -0.27 19.11 18.10
CA VAL A 537 -1.05 20.33 17.82
C VAL A 537 -0.33 21.58 18.33
N LEU A 538 0.15 21.57 19.58
CA LEU A 538 0.91 22.68 20.17
C LEU A 538 2.20 22.96 19.40
N GLY A 539 2.95 21.90 19.02
CA GLY A 539 4.15 22.02 18.20
C GLY A 539 3.88 22.63 16.82
N LEU A 540 2.82 22.22 16.12
CA LEU A 540 2.42 22.81 14.84
C LEU A 540 1.99 24.29 14.99
N ILE A 541 1.33 24.65 16.10
CA ILE A 541 1.00 26.06 16.40
C ILE A 541 2.27 26.88 16.63
N LEU A 542 3.26 26.34 17.35
CA LEU A 542 4.58 26.98 17.54
C LEU A 542 5.36 27.09 16.23
N PHE A 543 5.39 26.04 15.41
CA PHE A 543 6.00 26.02 14.08
C PHE A 543 5.38 27.08 13.16
N SER A 544 4.04 27.18 13.15
CA SER A 544 3.32 28.23 12.41
C SER A 544 3.60 29.64 12.93
N ARG A 545 3.82 29.82 14.25
CA ARG A 545 4.26 31.10 14.83
C ARG A 545 5.69 31.46 14.44
N LEU A 546 6.61 30.49 14.39
CA LEU A 546 7.98 30.70 13.89
C LEU A 546 7.97 31.10 12.42
N LEU A 547 7.14 30.46 11.58
CA LEU A 547 6.97 30.83 10.17
C LEU A 547 6.42 32.25 9.93
N ASN A 548 5.96 32.98 10.96
CA ASN A 548 5.65 34.41 10.84
C ASN A 548 6.90 35.31 10.79
N ARG A 549 8.10 34.79 11.13
CA ARG A 549 9.38 35.51 11.11
C ARG A 549 10.16 35.40 9.79
N GLU A 550 9.63 34.62 8.85
CA GLU A 550 10.16 34.49 7.49
C GLU A 550 9.51 35.53 6.56
N GLU A 551 10.29 36.05 5.61
CA GLU A 551 9.82 36.92 4.53
C GLU A 551 8.75 36.24 3.68
N GLU A 552 7.79 37.00 3.14
CA GLU A 552 6.66 36.40 2.41
C GLU A 552 7.06 35.82 1.04
N GLY A 553 8.14 36.33 0.44
CA GLY A 553 8.75 35.76 -0.76
C GLY A 553 9.68 34.57 -0.51
N ALA A 554 9.97 34.22 0.75
CA ALA A 554 10.88 33.13 1.07
C ALA A 554 10.28 31.75 0.73
N THR A 555 11.14 30.84 0.29
CA THR A 555 10.79 29.43 0.04
C THR A 555 11.59 28.49 0.94
N ILE A 556 10.93 27.44 1.43
CA ILE A 556 11.53 26.34 2.20
C ILE A 556 11.10 25.04 1.54
N LEU A 557 12.07 24.17 1.20
CA LEU A 557 11.85 22.97 0.37
C LEU A 557 11.07 23.28 -0.93
N GLY A 558 11.34 24.43 -1.56
CA GLY A 558 10.64 24.92 -2.76
C GLY A 558 9.23 25.49 -2.53
N MET A 559 8.61 25.24 -1.38
CA MET A 559 7.27 25.76 -1.05
C MET A 559 7.34 27.22 -0.57
N PRO A 560 6.43 28.11 -1.02
CA PRO A 560 6.35 29.48 -0.52
C PRO A 560 5.90 29.51 0.94
N VAL A 561 6.58 30.30 1.77
CA VAL A 561 6.32 30.43 3.22
C VAL A 561 4.85 30.74 3.54
N PRO A 562 4.14 31.66 2.86
CA PRO A 562 2.72 31.89 3.11
C PRO A 562 1.85 30.65 2.90
N GLY A 563 2.20 29.79 1.93
CA GLY A 563 1.53 28.50 1.66
C GLY A 563 1.87 27.44 2.71
N LEU A 564 3.14 27.33 3.12
CA LEU A 564 3.56 26.41 4.18
C LEU A 564 2.93 26.78 5.53
N ARG A 565 3.05 28.05 5.95
CA ARG A 565 2.43 28.63 7.17
C ARG A 565 0.92 28.38 7.20
N SER A 566 0.29 28.38 6.02
CA SER A 566 -1.11 28.09 5.79
C SER A 566 -1.43 26.60 5.97
N GLY A 567 -0.67 25.69 5.35
CA GLY A 567 -0.84 24.23 5.48
C GLY A 567 -0.59 23.72 6.90
N VAL A 568 0.38 24.27 7.64
CA VAL A 568 0.66 23.90 9.04
C VAL A 568 -0.55 24.19 9.96
N LYS A 569 -1.27 25.31 9.73
CA LYS A 569 -2.50 25.63 10.48
C LYS A 569 -3.65 24.67 10.15
N MET A 570 -3.73 24.21 8.90
CA MET A 570 -4.67 23.16 8.50
C MET A 570 -4.37 21.84 9.20
N LEU A 571 -3.10 21.42 9.21
CA LEU A 571 -2.70 20.18 9.87
C LEU A 571 -3.02 20.22 11.37
N ALA A 572 -2.73 21.33 12.06
CA ALA A 572 -3.12 21.52 13.45
C ALA A 572 -4.64 21.44 13.66
N GLY A 573 -5.45 22.07 12.78
CA GLY A 573 -6.91 22.00 12.85
C GLY A 573 -7.47 20.59 12.61
N ALA A 574 -6.89 19.85 11.66
CA ALA A 574 -7.25 18.46 11.39
C ALA A 574 -6.86 17.53 12.56
N LEU A 575 -5.70 17.73 13.17
CA LEU A 575 -5.30 16.97 14.36
C LEU A 575 -6.21 17.25 15.57
N ILE A 576 -6.70 18.48 15.77
CA ILE A 576 -7.69 18.78 16.83
C ILE A 576 -8.99 18.00 16.59
N TYR A 577 -9.47 17.94 15.35
CA TYR A 577 -10.66 17.14 14.99
C TYR A 577 -10.44 15.65 15.26
N ILE A 578 -9.32 15.08 14.77
CA ILE A 578 -9.00 13.65 14.93
C ILE A 578 -8.80 13.30 16.41
N MET A 579 -8.15 14.16 17.20
CA MET A 579 -7.93 13.97 18.64
C MET A 579 -9.24 13.76 19.40
N GLY A 580 -10.23 14.65 19.21
CA GLY A 580 -11.54 14.50 19.84
C GLY A 580 -12.35 13.32 19.28
N MET A 581 -12.22 13.03 17.98
CA MET A 581 -12.91 11.91 17.33
C MET A 581 -12.40 10.55 17.85
N LEU A 582 -11.09 10.38 17.99
CA LEU A 582 -10.48 9.16 18.52
C LEU A 582 -10.81 9.00 20.01
N GLU A 583 -10.71 10.07 20.80
CA GLU A 583 -11.03 10.01 22.23
C GLU A 583 -12.49 9.64 22.48
N ILE A 584 -13.44 10.30 21.81
CA ILE A 584 -14.87 10.01 21.96
C ILE A 584 -15.18 8.58 21.48
N SER A 585 -14.63 8.17 20.33
CA SER A 585 -14.83 6.81 19.82
C SER A 585 -14.28 5.75 20.78
N TYR A 586 -13.06 5.92 21.29
CA TYR A 586 -12.43 4.96 22.19
C TYR A 586 -13.14 4.90 23.55
N GLN A 587 -13.46 6.04 24.15
CA GLN A 587 -14.07 6.06 25.48
C GLN A 587 -15.51 5.52 25.46
N VAL A 588 -16.29 5.77 24.40
CA VAL A 588 -17.62 5.17 24.22
C VAL A 588 -17.52 3.67 23.97
N GLN A 589 -16.60 3.22 23.11
CA GLN A 589 -16.41 1.79 22.84
C GLN A 589 -15.93 1.03 24.09
N LEU A 590 -15.00 1.60 24.87
CA LEU A 590 -14.43 0.99 26.09
C LEU A 590 -15.45 0.87 27.22
N HIS A 591 -16.31 1.88 27.41
CA HIS A 591 -17.24 1.92 28.55
C HIS A 591 -18.64 1.37 28.25
N LEU A 592 -19.08 1.43 26.98
CA LEU A 592 -20.44 1.02 26.57
C LEU A 592 -20.46 -0.14 25.57
N GLY A 593 -19.34 -0.47 24.91
CA GLY A 593 -19.19 -1.67 24.08
C GLY A 593 -20.01 -1.74 22.79
N LYS A 594 -20.82 -0.73 22.47
CA LYS A 594 -21.77 -0.75 21.33
C LYS A 594 -21.27 0.07 20.13
N GLU A 595 -20.91 -0.62 19.04
CA GLU A 595 -20.43 0.01 17.80
C GLU A 595 -21.37 1.11 17.27
N SER A 596 -22.68 0.86 17.24
CA SER A 596 -23.67 1.84 16.73
C SER A 596 -23.64 3.16 17.53
N LEU A 597 -23.51 3.08 18.86
CA LEU A 597 -23.42 4.26 19.72
C LEU A 597 -22.07 4.98 19.59
N THR A 598 -20.98 4.22 19.41
CA THR A 598 -19.65 4.74 19.07
C THR A 598 -19.69 5.58 17.78
N VAL A 599 -20.31 5.06 16.71
CA VAL A 599 -20.44 5.80 15.43
C VAL A 599 -21.25 7.09 15.61
N LEU A 600 -22.40 7.02 16.30
CA LEU A 600 -23.29 8.17 16.49
C LEU A 600 -22.69 9.25 17.41
N SER A 601 -21.79 8.87 18.31
CA SER A 601 -21.00 9.79 19.13
C SER A 601 -19.89 10.48 18.33
N GLY A 602 -19.25 9.76 17.40
CA GLY A 602 -18.32 10.34 16.42
C GLY A 602 -19.00 11.28 15.41
N LEU A 603 -20.25 10.98 15.04
CA LEU A 603 -21.11 11.90 14.28
C LEU A 603 -21.40 13.17 15.08
N LEU A 604 -21.81 13.04 16.35
CA LEU A 604 -22.09 14.17 17.24
C LEU A 604 -20.88 15.11 17.38
N TRP A 605 -19.69 14.55 17.58
CA TRP A 605 -18.44 15.30 17.55
C TRP A 605 -18.23 16.06 16.23
N THR A 606 -18.50 15.41 15.11
CA THR A 606 -18.32 16.00 13.77
C THR A 606 -19.29 17.15 13.52
N LEU A 607 -20.56 17.00 13.90
CA LEU A 607 -21.57 18.06 13.83
C LEU A 607 -21.19 19.25 14.71
N ALA A 608 -20.77 18.99 15.95
CA ALA A 608 -20.34 20.02 16.89
C ALA A 608 -19.07 20.75 16.41
N PHE A 609 -18.12 20.03 15.82
CA PHE A 609 -16.89 20.61 15.27
C PHE A 609 -17.18 21.51 14.05
N VAL A 610 -18.05 21.09 13.14
CA VAL A 610 -18.50 21.92 12.00
C VAL A 610 -19.24 23.17 12.48
N ALA A 611 -20.12 23.05 13.50
CA ALA A 611 -20.77 24.20 14.12
C ALA A 611 -19.77 25.17 14.78
N GLY A 612 -18.76 24.64 15.48
CA GLY A 612 -17.65 25.42 16.05
C GLY A 612 -16.83 26.16 14.99
N LEU A 613 -16.48 25.48 13.89
CA LEU A 613 -15.82 26.10 12.73
C LEU A 613 -16.68 27.22 12.11
N ILE A 614 -18.00 27.06 12.05
CA ILE A 614 -18.93 28.10 11.57
C ILE A 614 -18.90 29.35 12.46
N VAL A 615 -18.95 29.18 13.79
CA VAL A 615 -18.87 30.31 14.74
C VAL A 615 -17.49 30.99 14.68
N TYR A 616 -16.41 30.23 14.53
CA TYR A 616 -15.06 30.77 14.34
C TYR A 616 -14.93 31.51 13.01
N ALA A 617 -15.49 30.97 11.92
CA ALA A 617 -15.45 31.55 10.58
C ALA A 617 -16.12 32.92 10.48
N GLN A 618 -17.20 33.14 11.24
CA GLN A 618 -17.87 34.44 11.30
C GLN A 618 -16.95 35.57 11.79
N LYS A 619 -15.95 35.25 12.64
CA LYS A 619 -14.95 36.23 13.12
C LYS A 619 -13.86 36.55 12.09
N LEU A 620 -13.65 35.68 11.10
CA LEU A 620 -12.57 35.80 10.10
C LEU A 620 -12.97 36.52 8.81
N GLN A 621 -14.27 36.76 8.59
CA GLN A 621 -14.87 37.43 7.41
C GLN A 621 -14.56 36.85 6.01
N SER A 622 -13.62 35.91 5.89
CA SER A 622 -13.24 35.20 4.65
C SER A 622 -14.46 34.66 3.87
N ARG A 623 -14.46 34.87 2.55
CA ARG A 623 -15.56 34.51 1.64
C ARG A 623 -15.52 33.05 1.26
N LEU A 624 -14.35 32.56 0.82
CA LEU A 624 -14.18 31.16 0.41
C LEU A 624 -14.45 30.20 1.59
N LEU A 625 -13.96 30.55 2.78
CA LEU A 625 -14.25 29.87 4.05
C LEU A 625 -15.75 29.65 4.27
N GLN A 626 -16.56 30.68 4.07
CA GLN A 626 -18.00 30.56 4.27
C GLN A 626 -18.65 29.73 3.16
N GLN A 627 -18.25 29.89 1.89
CA GLN A 627 -18.76 29.08 0.76
C GLN A 627 -18.54 27.58 1.01
N VAL A 628 -17.34 27.24 1.46
CA VAL A 628 -16.91 25.90 1.85
C VAL A 628 -17.78 25.34 2.98
N LEU A 629 -17.96 26.08 4.07
CA LEU A 629 -18.82 25.65 5.20
C LEU A 629 -20.30 25.54 4.81
N VAL A 630 -20.78 26.35 3.86
CA VAL A 630 -22.13 26.24 3.28
C VAL A 630 -22.29 24.91 2.53
N ILE A 631 -21.33 24.54 1.68
CA ILE A 631 -21.32 23.23 1.00
C ILE A 631 -21.32 22.09 2.04
N THR A 632 -20.54 22.19 3.11
CA THR A 632 -20.48 21.16 4.15
C THR A 632 -21.77 21.04 4.94
N SER A 633 -22.41 22.15 5.32
CA SER A 633 -23.71 22.11 6.00
C SER A 633 -24.79 21.47 5.12
N LEU A 634 -24.75 21.66 3.80
CA LEU A 634 -25.61 20.97 2.84
C LEU A 634 -25.33 19.45 2.82
N VAL A 635 -24.08 19.04 2.59
CA VAL A 635 -23.71 17.61 2.55
C VAL A 635 -24.05 16.92 3.89
N THR A 636 -23.82 17.57 5.02
CA THR A 636 -24.14 17.06 6.35
C THR A 636 -25.63 16.75 6.50
N VAL A 637 -26.51 17.68 6.08
CA VAL A 637 -27.96 17.48 6.11
C VAL A 637 -28.41 16.37 5.15
N MET A 638 -27.74 16.24 3.99
CA MET A 638 -28.06 15.21 2.99
C MET A 638 -27.58 13.81 3.39
N VAL A 639 -26.47 13.69 4.12
CA VAL A 639 -25.89 12.40 4.54
C VAL A 639 -26.48 11.91 5.87
N TYR A 640 -26.94 12.80 6.75
CA TYR A 640 -27.50 12.41 8.06
C TYR A 640 -28.57 11.29 8.01
N PRO A 641 -29.56 11.28 7.09
CA PRO A 641 -30.54 10.19 6.97
C PRO A 641 -29.96 8.78 6.77
N VAL A 642 -28.71 8.65 6.31
CA VAL A 642 -28.02 7.35 6.16
C VAL A 642 -27.75 6.70 7.51
N PHE A 643 -27.58 7.48 8.58
CA PHE A 643 -27.31 6.99 9.94
C PHE A 643 -28.56 6.46 10.66
N ASN A 644 -29.76 6.60 10.08
CA ASN A 644 -31.04 6.12 10.62
C ASN A 644 -31.01 4.64 11.07
N PHE A 645 -30.28 3.77 10.37
CA PHE A 645 -30.13 2.37 10.80
C PHE A 645 -29.40 2.25 12.15
N LEU A 646 -28.37 3.06 12.39
CA LEU A 646 -27.63 3.05 13.66
C LEU A 646 -28.47 3.67 14.79
N GLU A 647 -29.27 4.70 14.51
CA GLU A 647 -30.19 5.27 15.51
C GLU A 647 -31.25 4.25 15.94
N GLN A 648 -31.72 3.43 14.99
CA GLN A 648 -32.62 2.30 15.28
C GLN A 648 -31.91 1.20 16.08
N ASN A 649 -30.66 0.87 15.78
CA ASN A 649 -29.90 -0.11 16.58
C ASN A 649 -29.74 0.36 18.03
N VAL A 650 -29.29 1.60 18.27
CA VAL A 650 -29.16 2.17 19.63
C VAL A 650 -30.50 2.21 20.35
N ARG A 651 -31.60 2.57 19.66
CA ARG A 651 -32.95 2.49 20.22
C ARG A 651 -33.29 1.07 20.68
N ASN A 652 -33.08 0.08 19.81
CA ASN A 652 -33.44 -1.30 20.10
C ASN A 652 -32.58 -1.85 21.25
N GLU A 653 -31.28 -1.55 21.29
CA GLU A 653 -30.39 -1.91 22.39
C GLU A 653 -30.83 -1.28 23.74
N VAL A 654 -31.36 -0.06 23.73
CA VAL A 654 -31.98 0.57 24.92
C VAL A 654 -33.28 -0.15 25.32
N LEU A 655 -34.17 -0.44 24.37
CA LEU A 655 -35.45 -1.11 24.63
C LEU A 655 -35.28 -2.57 25.11
N TYR A 656 -34.21 -3.24 24.69
CA TYR A 656 -33.81 -4.57 25.19
C TYR A 656 -32.92 -4.51 26.45
N GLY A 657 -32.80 -3.35 27.12
CA GLY A 657 -32.07 -3.19 28.38
C GLY A 657 -30.54 -3.33 28.28
N GLN A 658 -29.98 -3.37 27.07
CA GLN A 658 -28.53 -3.50 26.82
C GLN A 658 -27.80 -2.14 26.86
N LEU A 659 -28.54 -1.03 26.84
CA LEU A 659 -28.05 0.33 27.00
C LEU A 659 -28.96 1.13 27.93
N ASN A 660 -28.38 2.11 28.62
CA ASN A 660 -29.13 3.09 29.42
C ASN A 660 -29.95 3.99 28.48
N SER A 661 -31.20 4.33 28.85
CA SER A 661 -32.07 5.25 28.10
C SER A 661 -31.42 6.60 27.75
N PHE A 662 -30.44 7.06 28.54
CA PHE A 662 -29.65 8.25 28.23
C PHE A 662 -28.86 8.15 26.92
N SER A 663 -28.50 6.95 26.45
CA SER A 663 -27.81 6.74 25.16
C SER A 663 -28.62 7.26 23.96
N VAL A 664 -29.95 7.34 24.07
CA VAL A 664 -30.83 7.89 23.01
C VAL A 664 -30.62 9.40 22.84
N VAL A 665 -30.15 10.12 23.87
CA VAL A 665 -29.94 11.58 23.83
C VAL A 665 -28.96 11.98 22.73
N VAL A 666 -27.99 11.11 22.38
CA VAL A 666 -27.05 11.32 21.26
C VAL A 666 -27.78 11.54 19.93
N ASN A 667 -28.87 10.80 19.68
CA ASN A 667 -29.67 10.91 18.46
C ASN A 667 -30.39 12.26 18.38
N TYR A 668 -30.98 12.71 19.49
CA TYR A 668 -31.66 14.01 19.54
C TYR A 668 -30.69 15.19 19.44
N LEU A 669 -29.48 15.07 20.00
CA LEU A 669 -28.40 16.05 19.81
C LEU A 669 -27.90 16.09 18.36
N ASN A 670 -27.76 14.94 17.70
CA ASN A 670 -27.45 14.84 16.27
C ASN A 670 -28.53 15.55 15.43
N ALA A 671 -29.80 15.18 15.59
CA ALA A 671 -30.93 15.81 14.90
C ALA A 671 -30.98 17.33 15.14
N GLY A 672 -30.80 17.78 16.38
CA GLY A 672 -30.79 19.20 16.75
C GLY A 672 -29.68 20.00 16.07
N LEU A 673 -28.45 19.47 16.03
CA LEU A 673 -27.34 20.11 15.32
C LEU A 673 -27.54 20.12 13.80
N VAL A 674 -28.08 19.05 13.21
CA VAL A 674 -28.41 19.01 11.77
C VAL A 674 -29.47 20.05 11.42
N ILE A 675 -30.50 20.24 12.26
CA ILE A 675 -31.50 21.31 12.08
C ILE A 675 -30.87 22.70 12.20
N LEU A 676 -29.96 22.92 13.15
CA LEU A 676 -29.23 24.19 13.29
C LEU A 676 -28.35 24.49 12.07
N LEU A 677 -27.66 23.48 11.53
CA LEU A 677 -26.86 23.59 10.30
C LEU A 677 -27.75 23.87 9.07
N ALA A 678 -28.91 23.21 8.94
CA ALA A 678 -29.89 23.48 7.89
C ALA A 678 -30.42 24.92 7.95
N VAL A 679 -30.76 25.42 9.13
CA VAL A 679 -31.21 26.80 9.34
C VAL A 679 -30.10 27.80 9.02
N TRP A 680 -28.85 27.51 9.37
CA TRP A 680 -27.69 28.34 9.02
C TRP A 680 -27.42 28.36 7.52
N PHE A 681 -27.49 27.20 6.86
CA PHE A 681 -27.36 27.04 5.41
C PHE A 681 -28.38 27.91 4.65
N ILE A 682 -29.68 27.78 4.96
CA ILE A 682 -30.74 28.57 4.31
C ILE A 682 -30.52 30.07 4.52
N ARG A 683 -30.13 30.48 5.74
CA ARG A 683 -29.80 31.89 6.05
C ARG A 683 -28.63 32.41 5.20
N LYS A 684 -27.60 31.59 4.95
CA LYS A 684 -26.44 31.97 4.12
C LYS A 684 -26.73 31.98 2.63
N VAL A 685 -27.42 30.97 2.08
CA VAL A 685 -27.84 30.97 0.67
C VAL A 685 -28.75 32.18 0.39
N LYS A 686 -29.70 32.48 1.28
CA LYS A 686 -30.50 33.71 1.22
C LYS A 686 -29.61 34.96 1.20
N GLN A 687 -28.60 35.05 2.07
CA GLN A 687 -27.73 36.22 2.19
C GLN A 687 -26.94 36.52 0.90
N TRP A 688 -26.56 35.49 0.13
CA TRP A 688 -25.72 35.66 -1.07
C TRP A 688 -26.47 35.79 -2.38
N TYR A 689 -27.60 35.08 -2.53
CA TYR A 689 -28.30 34.99 -3.81
C TYR A 689 -29.68 35.67 -3.79
N GLY A 690 -30.18 36.13 -2.64
CA GLY A 690 -31.52 36.69 -2.52
C GLY A 690 -32.64 35.65 -2.67
N PHE A 691 -33.87 36.07 -2.41
CA PHE A 691 -35.04 35.18 -2.35
C PHE A 691 -35.46 34.60 -3.71
N ASP A 692 -35.21 35.32 -4.80
CA ASP A 692 -35.77 34.99 -6.11
C ASP A 692 -34.81 34.21 -7.02
N SER A 693 -33.57 34.01 -6.56
CA SER A 693 -32.59 33.17 -7.24
C SER A 693 -33.01 31.70 -7.32
N ALA A 694 -32.63 31.05 -8.43
CA ALA A 694 -32.73 29.59 -8.57
C ALA A 694 -31.99 28.85 -7.42
N ASN A 695 -30.87 29.40 -6.96
CA ASN A 695 -30.06 28.81 -5.88
C ASN A 695 -30.80 28.79 -4.53
N TYR A 696 -31.46 29.88 -4.12
CA TYR A 696 -32.29 29.87 -2.91
C TYR A 696 -33.52 28.98 -3.09
N LYS A 697 -34.17 29.03 -4.25
CA LYS A 697 -35.31 28.16 -4.59
C LYS A 697 -34.95 26.67 -4.42
N ALA A 698 -33.85 26.22 -5.04
CA ALA A 698 -33.34 24.86 -4.92
C ALA A 698 -32.93 24.51 -3.49
N ALA A 699 -32.23 25.40 -2.78
CA ALA A 699 -31.84 25.19 -1.39
C ALA A 699 -33.04 24.95 -0.45
N VAL A 700 -34.14 25.71 -0.63
CA VAL A 700 -35.36 25.52 0.18
C VAL A 700 -36.08 24.22 -0.21
N TRP A 701 -36.11 23.82 -1.48
CA TRP A 701 -36.63 22.50 -1.90
C TRP A 701 -35.87 21.35 -1.23
N ILE A 702 -34.53 21.33 -1.35
CA ILE A 702 -33.67 20.28 -0.80
C ILE A 702 -33.83 20.21 0.72
N MET A 703 -33.73 21.36 1.41
CA MET A 703 -33.87 21.40 2.88
C MET A 703 -35.26 20.99 3.36
N SER A 704 -36.32 21.24 2.57
CA SER A 704 -37.66 20.76 2.89
C SER A 704 -37.74 19.24 2.76
N LEU A 705 -37.28 18.67 1.63
CA LEU A 705 -37.26 17.22 1.39
C LEU A 705 -36.51 16.46 2.49
N PHE A 706 -35.26 16.86 2.76
CA PHE A 706 -34.43 16.23 3.78
C PHE A 706 -34.97 16.49 5.20
N GLY A 707 -35.54 17.67 5.47
CA GLY A 707 -36.23 17.96 6.73
C GLY A 707 -37.41 17.02 6.98
N ILE A 708 -38.25 16.75 5.97
CA ILE A 708 -39.39 15.82 6.07
C ILE A 708 -38.92 14.40 6.34
N MET A 709 -37.85 13.94 5.68
CA MET A 709 -37.23 12.63 5.96
C MET A 709 -36.76 12.55 7.41
N ILE A 710 -36.03 13.56 7.89
CA ILE A 710 -35.52 13.63 9.26
C ILE A 710 -36.66 13.62 10.29
N PHE A 711 -37.69 14.45 10.12
CA PHE A 711 -38.83 14.45 11.04
C PHE A 711 -39.59 13.11 11.02
N SER A 712 -39.66 12.42 9.86
CA SER A 712 -40.30 11.10 9.77
C SER A 712 -39.50 10.03 10.52
N MET A 713 -38.17 10.05 10.40
CA MET A 713 -37.27 9.16 11.15
C MET A 713 -37.38 9.40 12.65
N GLN A 714 -37.35 10.66 13.10
CA GLN A 714 -37.50 11.00 14.51
C GLN A 714 -38.91 10.67 15.05
N LEU A 715 -39.98 10.83 14.25
CA LEU A 715 -41.32 10.39 14.64
C LEU A 715 -41.37 8.86 14.85
N ASN A 716 -40.78 8.07 13.94
CA ASN A 716 -40.71 6.61 14.09
C ASN A 716 -39.81 6.17 15.26
N HIS A 717 -38.79 6.96 15.59
CA HIS A 717 -38.00 6.74 16.79
C HIS A 717 -38.85 6.97 18.05
N GLN A 718 -39.56 8.11 18.13
CA GLN A 718 -40.36 8.49 19.28
C GLN A 718 -41.58 7.59 19.51
N THR A 719 -42.33 7.22 18.47
CA THR A 719 -43.50 6.33 18.62
C THR A 719 -43.10 4.96 19.14
N ILE A 720 -41.98 4.40 18.67
CA ILE A 720 -41.47 3.12 19.16
C ILE A 720 -40.95 3.27 20.60
N MET A 721 -40.25 4.36 20.95
CA MET A 721 -39.83 4.62 22.34
C MET A 721 -41.00 4.85 23.33
N LEU A 722 -42.16 5.33 22.86
CA LEU A 722 -43.31 5.65 23.72
C LEU A 722 -44.34 4.52 23.84
N PHE A 723 -44.45 3.63 22.85
CA PHE A 723 -45.50 2.60 22.79
C PHE A 723 -44.98 1.16 22.77
N TYR A 724 -43.65 0.94 22.70
CA TYR A 724 -43.09 -0.41 22.77
C TYR A 724 -43.37 -1.06 24.11
N ASP A 725 -43.87 -2.29 24.05
CA ASP A 725 -44.00 -3.19 25.20
C ASP A 725 -43.31 -4.51 24.86
N ALA A 726 -42.39 -4.94 25.73
CA ALA A 726 -41.65 -6.18 25.58
C ALA A 726 -42.55 -7.42 25.73
N GLN A 727 -43.65 -7.35 26.49
CA GLN A 727 -44.60 -8.46 26.67
C GLN A 727 -45.51 -8.66 25.44
N LEU A 728 -45.65 -7.64 24.60
CA LEU A 728 -46.55 -7.65 23.44
C LEU A 728 -45.82 -7.84 22.09
N GLU A 729 -44.48 -7.91 22.11
CA GLU A 729 -43.57 -7.94 20.94
C GLU A 729 -43.92 -6.90 19.84
N ASN A 730 -44.56 -5.81 20.25
CA ASN A 730 -45.39 -4.97 19.38
C ASN A 730 -44.61 -4.03 18.44
N MET A 731 -43.27 -4.05 18.51
CA MET A 731 -42.38 -3.15 17.76
C MET A 731 -42.66 -3.14 16.26
N SER A 732 -42.85 -4.32 15.65
CA SER A 732 -43.11 -4.42 14.20
C SER A 732 -44.48 -3.86 13.81
N PHE A 733 -45.46 -3.95 14.71
CA PHE A 733 -46.80 -3.35 14.56
C PHE A 733 -46.72 -1.83 14.69
N ILE A 734 -46.05 -1.28 15.72
CA ILE A 734 -45.89 0.17 15.90
C ILE A 734 -45.17 0.81 14.71
N ASN A 735 -44.11 0.16 14.19
CA ASN A 735 -43.41 0.62 13.00
C ASN A 735 -44.33 0.68 11.77
N LYS A 736 -45.14 -0.38 11.55
CA LYS A 736 -46.16 -0.41 10.48
C LYS A 736 -47.21 0.69 10.66
N GLN A 737 -47.74 0.90 11.88
CA GLN A 737 -48.73 1.93 12.16
C GLN A 737 -48.17 3.35 12.02
N THR A 738 -46.92 3.60 12.43
CA THR A 738 -46.28 4.91 12.28
C THR A 738 -46.03 5.25 10.81
N VAL A 739 -45.60 4.27 10.00
CA VAL A 739 -45.42 4.45 8.55
C VAL A 739 -46.76 4.65 7.82
N LYS A 740 -47.83 3.94 8.24
CA LYS A 740 -49.17 4.08 7.65
C LYS A 740 -49.85 5.39 8.07
N ILE A 741 -50.00 5.64 9.36
CA ILE A 741 -50.83 6.72 9.93
C ILE A 741 -49.98 7.93 10.31
N GLY A 742 -48.86 7.73 11.02
CA GLY A 742 -48.02 8.80 11.55
C GLY A 742 -47.37 9.66 10.46
N TYR A 743 -46.81 9.04 9.42
CA TYR A 743 -46.13 9.76 8.33
C TYR A 743 -47.08 10.69 7.55
N PRO A 744 -48.27 10.26 7.06
CA PRO A 744 -49.23 11.17 6.43
C PRO A 744 -49.67 12.34 7.32
N ILE A 745 -49.89 12.12 8.61
CA ILE A 745 -50.23 13.20 9.56
C ILE A 745 -49.08 14.21 9.64
N LEU A 746 -47.84 13.74 9.85
CA LEU A 746 -46.65 14.59 9.91
C LEU A 746 -46.44 15.38 8.62
N TRP A 747 -46.57 14.73 7.47
CA TRP A 747 -46.37 15.34 6.15
C TRP A 747 -47.49 16.36 5.84
N GLY A 748 -48.73 16.08 6.23
CA GLY A 748 -49.86 17.00 6.13
C GLY A 748 -49.69 18.24 7.01
N LEU A 749 -49.33 18.06 8.28
CA LEU A 749 -49.00 19.17 9.20
C LEU A 749 -47.80 20.00 8.70
N SER A 750 -46.76 19.32 8.17
CA SER A 750 -45.60 19.98 7.56
C SER A 750 -46.00 20.80 6.33
N SER A 751 -46.86 20.25 5.46
CA SER A 751 -47.40 20.96 4.31
C SER A 751 -48.20 22.19 4.73
N PHE A 752 -49.08 22.07 5.72
CA PHE A 752 -49.87 23.19 6.24
C PHE A 752 -48.97 24.28 6.85
N GLY A 753 -47.94 23.90 7.63
CA GLY A 753 -46.94 24.83 8.15
C GLY A 753 -46.17 25.57 7.05
N LEU A 754 -45.76 24.86 6.00
CA LEU A 754 -45.10 25.45 4.83
C LEU A 754 -46.04 26.40 4.06
N MET A 755 -47.34 26.08 3.94
CA MET A 755 -48.33 26.99 3.35
C MET A 755 -48.48 28.27 4.18
N LEU A 756 -48.65 28.16 5.51
CA LEU A 756 -48.72 29.32 6.42
C LEU A 756 -47.49 30.21 6.30
N ILE A 757 -46.29 29.64 6.19
CA ILE A 757 -45.04 30.38 5.99
C ILE A 757 -45.02 31.05 4.59
N GLY A 758 -45.43 30.35 3.54
CA GLY A 758 -45.49 30.85 2.16
C GLY A 758 -46.58 31.91 1.90
N MET A 759 -47.63 31.94 2.72
CA MET A 759 -48.61 33.03 2.76
C MET A 759 -48.08 34.22 3.58
N ARG A 760 -47.70 34.00 4.86
CA ARG A 760 -47.23 35.08 5.76
C ARG A 760 -46.00 35.83 5.25
N LYS A 761 -45.09 35.15 4.54
CA LYS A 761 -43.89 35.78 3.93
C LYS A 761 -44.08 36.14 2.45
N LYS A 762 -45.29 35.99 1.90
CA LYS A 762 -45.65 36.12 0.46
C LYS A 762 -44.85 35.22 -0.53
N GLN A 763 -43.99 34.32 -0.07
CA GLN A 763 -43.06 33.57 -0.94
C GLN A 763 -43.73 32.38 -1.66
N ARG A 764 -43.81 32.48 -2.99
CA ARG A 764 -44.37 31.45 -3.90
C ARG A 764 -43.73 30.06 -3.71
N VAL A 765 -42.43 30.00 -3.45
CA VAL A 765 -41.64 28.76 -3.27
C VAL A 765 -42.24 27.84 -2.20
N PHE A 766 -42.46 28.38 -0.99
CA PHE A 766 -43.01 27.60 0.13
C PHE A 766 -44.46 27.13 -0.12
N ARG A 767 -45.24 27.90 -0.89
CA ARG A 767 -46.61 27.49 -1.31
C ARG A 767 -46.58 26.31 -2.27
N ILE A 768 -45.64 26.29 -3.24
CA ILE A 768 -45.50 25.16 -4.18
C ILE A 768 -44.98 23.92 -3.45
N ILE A 769 -43.97 24.03 -2.57
CA ILE A 769 -43.44 22.89 -1.78
C ILE A 769 -44.56 22.27 -0.93
N SER A 770 -45.37 23.11 -0.28
CA SER A 770 -46.55 22.66 0.46
C SER A 770 -47.52 21.87 -0.42
N LEU A 771 -47.89 22.39 -1.59
CA LEU A 771 -48.81 21.72 -2.52
C LEU A 771 -48.25 20.40 -3.05
N SER A 772 -46.95 20.34 -3.39
CA SER A 772 -46.31 19.10 -3.83
C SER A 772 -46.20 18.05 -2.71
N LEU A 773 -45.93 18.47 -1.47
CA LEU A 773 -45.96 17.56 -0.31
C LEU A 773 -47.38 17.07 -0.01
N PHE A 774 -48.38 17.94 -0.15
CA PHE A 774 -49.78 17.56 0.01
C PHE A 774 -50.18 16.54 -1.06
N ALA A 775 -49.89 16.80 -2.34
CA ALA A 775 -50.11 15.83 -3.42
C ALA A 775 -49.41 14.49 -3.16
N LEU A 776 -48.19 14.49 -2.61
CA LEU A 776 -47.44 13.28 -2.26
C LEU A 776 -48.11 12.50 -1.12
N VAL A 777 -48.61 13.16 -0.07
CA VAL A 777 -49.41 12.52 1.00
C VAL A 777 -50.61 11.78 0.43
N LEU A 778 -51.33 12.45 -0.48
CA LEU A 778 -52.58 11.97 -1.04
C LEU A 778 -52.35 10.82 -2.04
N PHE A 779 -51.28 10.93 -2.83
CA PHE A 779 -50.82 9.86 -3.72
C PHE A 779 -50.35 8.63 -2.93
N LYS A 780 -49.65 8.81 -1.80
CA LYS A 780 -49.27 7.70 -0.91
C LYS A 780 -50.51 7.04 -0.29
N LEU A 781 -51.42 7.84 0.25
CA LEU A 781 -52.69 7.37 0.82
C LEU A 781 -53.45 6.52 -0.20
N PHE A 782 -53.58 7.04 -1.43
CA PHE A 782 -54.28 6.36 -2.51
C PHE A 782 -53.59 5.07 -2.97
N LEU A 783 -52.27 5.09 -3.24
CA LEU A 783 -51.59 3.91 -3.79
C LEU A 783 -51.25 2.82 -2.78
N PHE A 784 -50.96 3.15 -1.52
CA PHE A 784 -50.40 2.20 -0.55
C PHE A 784 -51.32 1.95 0.64
N ASP A 785 -52.05 2.96 1.12
CA ASP A 785 -52.89 2.81 2.31
C ASP A 785 -54.30 2.26 1.95
N ILE A 786 -54.81 2.47 0.72
CA ILE A 786 -56.06 1.84 0.21
C ILE A 786 -55.91 0.34 -0.09
N GLN A 787 -54.71 -0.19 -0.33
CA GLN A 787 -54.51 -1.60 -0.73
C GLN A 787 -55.01 -2.63 0.32
N GLY A 788 -55.23 -2.21 1.57
CA GLY A 788 -55.85 -3.01 2.63
C GLY A 788 -57.23 -2.54 3.09
N ALA A 789 -57.88 -1.63 2.35
CA ALA A 789 -59.23 -1.16 2.67
C ALA A 789 -60.30 -2.12 2.13
N SER A 790 -61.43 -2.23 2.85
CA SER A 790 -62.63 -2.91 2.35
C SER A 790 -63.18 -2.22 1.10
N GLU A 791 -63.93 -2.92 0.24
CA GLU A 791 -64.42 -2.37 -1.04
C GLU A 791 -65.21 -1.05 -0.85
N ALA A 792 -66.02 -0.94 0.20
CA ALA A 792 -66.69 0.30 0.56
C ALA A 792 -65.70 1.43 0.94
N GLY A 793 -64.63 1.10 1.68
CA GLY A 793 -63.55 2.03 2.00
C GLY A 793 -62.79 2.52 0.76
N LYS A 794 -62.59 1.65 -0.24
CA LYS A 794 -62.03 2.04 -1.54
C LYS A 794 -62.93 3.04 -2.25
N ILE A 795 -64.23 2.76 -2.35
CA ILE A 795 -65.22 3.65 -3.01
C ILE A 795 -65.25 5.03 -2.34
N VAL A 796 -65.31 5.09 -1.00
CA VAL A 796 -65.26 6.37 -0.27
C VAL A 796 -63.95 7.11 -0.52
N ALA A 797 -62.81 6.42 -0.56
CA ALA A 797 -61.52 7.04 -0.86
C ALA A 797 -61.40 7.53 -2.30
N PHE A 798 -62.01 6.87 -3.29
CA PHE A 798 -62.13 7.37 -4.67
C PHE A 798 -62.99 8.64 -4.76
N ILE A 799 -64.12 8.70 -4.04
CA ILE A 799 -64.98 9.90 -3.99
C ILE A 799 -64.22 11.06 -3.34
N LEU A 800 -63.54 10.80 -2.23
CA LEU A 800 -62.68 11.79 -1.58
C LEU A 800 -61.54 12.25 -2.50
N LEU A 801 -60.91 11.35 -3.27
CA LEU A 801 -59.91 11.71 -4.29
C LEU A 801 -60.50 12.63 -5.38
N GLY A 802 -61.73 12.39 -5.83
CA GLY A 802 -62.41 13.26 -6.80
C GLY A 802 -62.66 14.68 -6.26
N VAL A 803 -63.24 14.79 -5.06
CA VAL A 803 -63.45 16.08 -4.36
C VAL A 803 -62.12 16.80 -4.10
N LEU A 804 -61.08 16.04 -3.77
CA LEU A 804 -59.73 16.54 -3.50
C LEU A 804 -59.00 17.02 -4.76
N LEU A 805 -59.16 16.34 -5.90
CA LEU A 805 -58.67 16.82 -7.20
C LEU A 805 -59.40 18.09 -7.63
N LEU A 806 -60.71 18.22 -7.33
CA LEU A 806 -61.44 19.48 -7.49
C LEU A 806 -60.91 20.59 -6.57
N VAL A 807 -60.59 20.28 -5.30
CA VAL A 807 -59.94 21.25 -4.39
C VAL A 807 -58.56 21.66 -4.88
N ILE A 808 -57.72 20.72 -5.36
CA ILE A 808 -56.40 21.02 -5.94
C ILE A 808 -56.56 21.86 -7.21
N SER A 809 -57.53 21.56 -8.07
CA SER A 809 -57.85 22.35 -9.27
C SER A 809 -58.29 23.77 -8.91
N PHE A 810 -59.20 23.92 -7.94
CA PHE A 810 -59.66 25.21 -7.43
C PHE A 810 -58.52 26.01 -6.77
N MET A 811 -57.67 25.37 -5.97
CA MET A 811 -56.48 25.98 -5.39
C MET A 811 -55.48 26.39 -6.49
N TYR A 812 -55.31 25.59 -7.55
CA TYR A 812 -54.46 25.92 -8.69
C TYR A 812 -55.01 27.10 -9.50
N GLN A 813 -56.32 27.17 -9.75
CA GLN A 813 -56.97 28.32 -10.37
C GLN A 813 -56.81 29.59 -9.51
N LYS A 814 -57.05 29.51 -8.19
CA LYS A 814 -56.86 30.64 -7.27
C LYS A 814 -55.39 31.05 -7.14
N LEU A 815 -54.45 30.11 -7.31
CA LEU A 815 -53.03 30.38 -7.37
C LEU A 815 -52.60 30.93 -8.75
N LYS A 816 -53.27 30.58 -9.85
CA LYS A 816 -52.97 31.06 -11.22
C LYS A 816 -53.04 32.59 -11.29
N ASN A 817 -54.04 33.20 -10.66
CA ASN A 817 -54.15 34.66 -10.60
C ASN A 817 -52.95 35.25 -9.83
N LEU A 818 -52.59 34.64 -8.69
CA LEU A 818 -51.40 34.91 -7.86
C LEU A 818 -50.06 34.38 -8.44
N ILE A 819 -50.05 33.99 -9.72
CA ILE A 819 -48.89 33.53 -10.49
C ILE A 819 -48.59 34.51 -11.64
N LEU A 820 -49.58 35.30 -12.07
CA LEU A 820 -49.52 36.22 -13.21
C LEU A 820 -49.21 37.68 -12.81
N GLU A 821 -49.51 38.09 -11.57
CA GLU A 821 -49.26 39.46 -11.08
C GLU A 821 -47.77 39.87 -11.03
N ASP A 822 -46.83 38.91 -11.08
CA ASP A 822 -45.38 39.17 -11.04
C ASP A 822 -44.75 39.43 -12.45
N HIS A 823 -45.52 39.34 -13.55
CA HIS A 823 -44.99 39.43 -14.94
C HIS A 823 -45.81 40.35 -15.88
N PRO A 824 -45.83 41.68 -15.65
CA PRO A 824 -46.53 42.62 -16.54
C PRO A 824 -46.00 42.61 -17.98
N ASP A 825 -44.69 42.40 -18.17
CA ASP A 825 -44.02 42.53 -19.47
C ASP A 825 -44.41 41.42 -20.48
N GLN A 826 -44.96 40.29 -20.03
CA GLN A 826 -45.37 39.20 -20.94
C GLN A 826 -46.76 39.38 -21.53
N ILE A 827 -47.60 40.27 -20.97
CA ILE A 827 -48.95 40.52 -21.48
C ILE A 827 -48.89 41.12 -22.90
N LYS A 828 -47.88 41.96 -23.16
CA LYS A 828 -47.75 42.74 -24.40
C LYS A 828 -47.40 41.92 -25.65
N ASN A 829 -47.00 40.65 -25.50
CA ASN A 829 -46.62 39.76 -26.60
C ASN A 829 -47.63 38.60 -26.80
N MET A 830 -48.82 38.69 -26.18
CA MET A 830 -49.95 37.79 -26.45
C MET A 830 -51.18 38.52 -27.03
N GLU A 831 -51.10 39.84 -27.20
CA GLU A 831 -52.10 40.70 -27.84
C GLU A 831 -51.53 41.41 -29.09
N SER A 832 -50.55 40.77 -29.75
CA SER A 832 -49.85 41.27 -30.95
C SER A 832 -49.76 40.20 -32.04
#